data_AF-A0A3C2C4E2-F1
#
_entry.id   AF-A0A3C2C4E2-F1
#
_cell.length_a   1.000
_cell.length_b   1.000
_cell.length_c   1.000
_cell.angle_alpha   90.00
_cell.angle_beta   90.00
_cell.angle_gamma   90.00
#
_symmetry.space_group_name_H-M   'P 1'
#
loop_
_entity.id
_entity.type
_entity.pdbx_description
1 polymer ?
#
loop_
_entity_poly.entity_id
_entity_poly.type
_entity_poly.pdbx_seq_one_letter_code
_entity_poly.pdbx_strand_id
1 'polypeptide(L)'
;MSSKKYVYLFEEGRADMKGLLGGKGANLSEMTNIGLPVPPGLIITTQTCIEFYRQEKKFPPGMEDQVREKMKVLEQKTGKKFSDPSNPLLVSVRSGAVFSMPGMMDTVLNLGLNDQTVEGLARLTGNERFAQDCYRRFLNMFGDVVLGIEHQKFEHILEGQKEKRGVKHDHSLNAEDWREVVAEYKKLIEQETGRSFTQDPMEQLFMSIYAVFNSWNNDRAIVYRRINKIPDDLGTAVNIQMMVFGNLGEDCATGVAFTRNPSTGEKELYGEYLVNAQGEDVVAGIRTPMPISRLKEGMLEVYNQFAQTCKLLDKHYRNMQDVEFTVERGKLYMLQTRNGKRTAQAAIKIAVDMVNEGLITKEEAVLRVEPAHLDHLLHRRIDPTAKLEVIAKGLPASPGAASGKVVFDPDEAEKMGNDDEKIILVRTETTPDDIHGIVAAQGILTSRGGMTSHAAVVARGMGKPCVCGCEAIRIDYGAGEFRINNLVVKKGDLISVDGTAGQVVLGQVPLIDPEISREFQQLLEWADEIRTLGVRANADTPADAAKAREFGAEGIGLTRTEHMFMAPDRLPIVQEMIMATTLKERGVALEKLLPMQQGDFYGILKAMEGLPVTIRLLDPPLHEFLPHAEELAVEITRLRLTGGQAKEIEAKEEILKKVRALSEFNPMLGHR
;
A
#
# COMPACT_ATOMS: atom_id res chain seq x y z
N MET A 1 21.31 42.51 -10.59
CA MET A 1 20.96 41.07 -10.57
C MET A 1 19.81 40.92 -9.59
N SER A 2 18.64 40.45 -10.04
CA SER A 2 17.50 40.21 -9.14
C SER A 2 17.91 39.22 -8.06
N SER A 3 17.81 39.59 -6.78
CA SER A 3 18.10 38.65 -5.67
C SER A 3 17.14 37.46 -5.77
N LYS A 4 17.68 36.24 -5.79
CA LYS A 4 16.89 35.01 -5.86
C LYS A 4 16.01 34.88 -4.61
N LYS A 5 14.72 34.57 -4.80
CA LYS A 5 13.74 34.44 -3.70
C LYS A 5 13.75 33.02 -3.14
N TYR A 6 14.20 32.87 -1.91
CA TYR A 6 14.32 31.58 -1.19
C TYR A 6 13.18 31.32 -0.21
N VAL A 7 12.51 32.39 0.25
CA VAL A 7 11.50 32.32 1.31
C VAL A 7 10.20 32.96 0.85
N TYR A 8 9.09 32.26 1.07
CA TYR A 8 7.74 32.67 0.70
C TYR A 8 6.86 32.66 1.95
N LEU A 9 6.03 33.68 2.15
CA LEU A 9 4.87 33.59 3.05
C LEU A 9 3.82 32.68 2.40
N PHE A 10 2.93 32.08 3.21
CA PHE A 10 1.87 31.23 2.68
C PHE A 10 1.00 31.94 1.62
N GLU A 11 0.68 33.22 1.82
CA GLU A 11 -0.07 34.02 0.83
C GLU A 11 0.68 34.35 -0.46
N GLU A 12 2.00 34.10 -0.52
CA GLU A 12 2.82 34.30 -1.73
C GLU A 12 2.93 33.02 -2.56
N GLY A 13 2.49 31.88 -2.03
CA GLY A 13 2.51 30.57 -2.69
C GLY A 13 1.15 30.17 -3.27
N ARG A 14 1.10 29.08 -4.04
CA ARG A 14 -0.11 28.48 -4.62
C ARG A 14 0.06 26.96 -4.83
N ALA A 15 -1.04 26.24 -5.04
CA ALA A 15 -1.02 24.78 -5.22
C ALA A 15 -0.14 24.30 -6.40
N ASP A 16 -0.07 25.07 -7.49
CA ASP A 16 0.74 24.76 -8.69
C ASP A 16 2.26 24.86 -8.44
N MET A 17 2.68 25.56 -7.39
CA MET A 17 4.09 25.73 -7.01
C MET A 17 4.64 24.53 -6.22
N LYS A 18 4.00 23.36 -6.28
CA LYS A 18 4.38 22.12 -5.57
C LYS A 18 5.83 21.70 -5.79
N GLY A 19 6.38 21.91 -6.98
CA GLY A 19 7.79 21.63 -7.27
C GLY A 19 8.78 22.52 -6.50
N LEU A 20 8.37 23.75 -6.15
CA LEU A 20 9.20 24.74 -5.45
C LEU A 20 8.95 24.77 -3.94
N LEU A 21 7.69 24.65 -3.52
CA LEU A 21 7.26 24.79 -2.12
C LEU A 21 7.08 23.45 -1.41
N GLY A 22 7.23 22.34 -2.14
CA GLY A 22 6.81 21.02 -1.69
C GLY A 22 5.29 20.87 -1.61
N GLY A 23 4.82 19.63 -1.43
CA GLY A 23 3.39 19.33 -1.33
C GLY A 23 2.73 20.02 -0.13
N LYS A 24 3.39 20.02 1.04
CA LYS A 24 2.84 20.64 2.26
C LYS A 24 2.76 22.16 2.15
N GLY A 25 3.85 22.81 1.71
CA GLY A 25 3.91 24.26 1.57
C GLY A 25 2.93 24.79 0.52
N ALA A 26 2.81 24.10 -0.61
CA ALA A 26 1.83 24.45 -1.64
C ALA A 26 0.39 24.35 -1.13
N ASN A 27 0.05 23.30 -0.37
CA ASN A 27 -1.29 23.15 0.21
C ASN A 27 -1.57 24.18 1.33
N LEU A 28 -0.59 24.49 2.19
CA LEU A 28 -0.73 25.55 3.21
C LEU A 28 -1.00 26.92 2.57
N SER A 29 -0.28 27.20 1.48
CA SER A 29 -0.47 28.41 0.69
C SER A 29 -1.85 28.48 0.05
N GLU A 30 -2.27 27.39 -0.59
CA GLU A 30 -3.58 27.31 -1.22
C GLU A 30 -4.72 27.47 -0.19
N MET A 31 -4.64 26.77 0.94
CA MET A 31 -5.62 26.91 2.03
C MET A 31 -5.71 28.35 2.54
N THR A 32 -4.57 29.05 2.66
CA THR A 32 -4.54 30.47 3.07
C THR A 32 -5.23 31.34 2.01
N ASN A 33 -4.96 31.11 0.73
CA ASN A 33 -5.51 31.92 -0.37
C ASN A 33 -7.01 31.73 -0.57
N ILE A 34 -7.54 30.54 -0.30
CA ILE A 34 -8.99 30.28 -0.35
C ILE A 34 -9.74 30.71 0.93
N GLY A 35 -9.04 31.35 1.87
CA GLY A 35 -9.62 31.95 3.07
C GLY A 35 -9.86 31.00 4.25
N LEU A 36 -9.18 29.84 4.29
CA LEU A 36 -9.25 28.95 5.45
C LEU A 36 -8.45 29.51 6.64
N PRO A 37 -8.82 29.17 7.88
CA PRO A 37 -8.12 29.65 9.07
C PRO A 37 -6.79 28.91 9.27
N VAL A 38 -5.81 29.17 8.42
CA VAL A 38 -4.47 28.58 8.52
C VAL A 38 -3.60 29.44 9.44
N PRO A 39 -2.88 28.86 10.43
CA PRO A 39 -1.90 29.60 11.19
C PRO A 39 -0.83 30.18 10.25
N PRO A 40 -0.51 31.49 10.34
CA PRO A 40 0.41 32.12 9.41
C PRO A 40 1.81 31.51 9.52
N GLY A 41 2.54 31.56 8.42
CA GLY A 41 3.87 30.97 8.32
C GLY A 41 4.58 31.32 7.03
N LEU A 42 5.75 30.72 6.88
CA LEU A 42 6.65 30.88 5.74
C LEU A 42 7.21 29.53 5.30
N ILE A 43 7.71 29.49 4.07
CA ILE A 43 8.19 28.31 3.36
C ILE A 43 9.56 28.64 2.78
N ILE A 44 10.56 27.82 3.11
CA ILE A 44 11.86 27.84 2.48
C ILE A 44 11.84 26.81 1.34
N THR A 45 12.16 27.24 0.13
CA THR A 45 11.93 26.43 -1.09
C THR A 45 12.81 25.17 -1.17
N THR A 46 12.35 24.19 -1.95
CA THR A 46 13.13 23.01 -2.35
C THR A 46 14.43 23.38 -3.07
N GLN A 47 14.40 24.44 -3.90
CA GLN A 47 15.59 24.97 -4.58
C GLN A 47 16.66 25.44 -3.59
N THR A 48 16.25 26.00 -2.45
CA THR A 48 17.17 26.37 -1.37
C THR A 48 17.90 25.14 -0.82
N CYS A 49 17.18 24.02 -0.64
CA CYS A 49 17.78 22.75 -0.18
C CYS A 49 18.79 22.22 -1.21
N ILE A 50 18.47 22.27 -2.49
CA ILE A 50 19.39 21.86 -3.57
C ILE A 50 20.65 22.74 -3.54
N GLU A 51 20.49 24.04 -3.39
CA GLU A 51 21.62 24.97 -3.35
C GLU A 51 22.47 24.81 -2.10
N PHE A 52 21.85 24.53 -0.95
CA PHE A 52 22.53 24.15 0.29
C PHE A 52 23.46 22.95 0.08
N TYR A 53 23.02 21.90 -0.62
CA TYR A 53 23.90 20.77 -0.95
C TYR A 53 24.98 21.13 -1.96
N ARG A 54 24.68 21.99 -2.95
CA ARG A 54 25.69 22.48 -3.92
C ARG A 54 26.79 23.33 -3.26
N GLN A 55 26.47 24.03 -2.17
CA GLN A 55 27.40 24.83 -1.40
C GLN A 55 28.02 24.07 -0.22
N GLU A 56 28.15 22.74 -0.33
CA GLU A 56 28.77 21.88 0.71
C GLU A 56 28.08 22.01 2.08
N LYS A 57 26.74 22.01 2.08
CA LYS A 57 25.90 22.16 3.27
C LYS A 57 26.03 23.53 3.96
N LYS A 58 26.22 24.60 3.17
CA LYS A 58 26.15 25.98 3.65
C LYS A 58 24.88 26.65 3.12
N PHE A 59 24.26 27.50 3.94
CA PHE A 59 23.10 28.26 3.48
C PHE A 59 23.48 29.22 2.35
N PRO A 60 22.67 29.32 1.29
CA PRO A 60 22.97 30.22 0.19
C PRO A 60 22.92 31.68 0.64
N PRO A 61 23.80 32.57 0.11
CA PRO A 61 23.84 33.97 0.49
C PRO A 61 22.47 34.66 0.36
N GLY A 62 22.07 35.40 1.39
CA GLY A 62 20.81 36.14 1.45
C GLY A 62 19.58 35.31 1.85
N MET A 63 19.70 33.99 2.06
CA MET A 63 18.60 33.18 2.57
C MET A 63 18.27 33.52 4.03
N GLU A 64 19.29 33.64 4.88
CA GLU A 64 19.11 33.94 6.31
C GLU A 64 18.45 35.30 6.52
N ASP A 65 18.82 36.30 5.72
CA ASP A 65 18.21 37.63 5.75
C ASP A 65 16.72 37.58 5.35
N GLN A 66 16.38 36.81 4.32
CA GLN A 66 14.99 36.59 3.92
C GLN A 66 14.18 35.89 5.01
N VAL A 67 14.76 34.88 5.70
CA VAL A 67 14.09 34.23 6.85
C VAL A 67 13.83 35.25 7.95
N ARG A 68 14.83 36.05 8.32
CA ARG A 68 14.69 37.10 9.35
C ARG A 68 13.64 38.15 8.98
N GLU A 69 13.60 38.57 7.72
CA GLU A 69 12.61 39.52 7.21
C GLU A 69 11.18 38.94 7.31
N LYS A 70 10.98 37.71 6.82
CA LYS A 70 9.66 37.07 6.84
C LYS A 70 9.20 36.69 8.25
N MET A 71 10.13 36.38 9.16
CA MET A 71 9.82 36.21 10.59
C MET A 71 9.31 37.51 11.21
N LYS A 72 9.88 38.68 10.89
CA LYS A 72 9.35 39.97 11.36
C LYS A 72 7.93 40.23 10.85
N VAL A 73 7.62 39.84 9.61
CA VAL A 73 6.25 39.92 9.08
C VAL A 73 5.31 39.00 9.87
N LEU A 74 5.76 37.80 10.23
CA LEU A 74 4.98 36.88 11.06
C LEU A 74 4.73 37.45 12.46
N GLU A 75 5.73 38.07 13.09
CA GLU A 75 5.58 38.77 14.38
C GLU A 75 4.53 39.89 14.30
N GLN A 76 4.60 40.72 13.26
CA GLN A 76 3.64 41.82 13.03
C GLN A 76 2.21 41.31 12.86
N LYS A 77 2.00 40.25 12.08
CA LYS A 77 0.66 39.68 11.85
C LYS A 77 0.05 39.03 13.09
N THR A 78 0.89 38.42 13.92
CA THR A 78 0.44 37.66 15.09
C THR A 78 0.36 38.52 16.35
N GLY A 79 1.04 39.68 16.37
CA GLY A 79 1.21 40.49 17.57
C GLY A 79 2.10 39.84 18.64
N LYS A 80 2.78 38.74 18.28
CA LYS A 80 3.70 37.99 19.14
C LYS A 80 5.14 38.23 18.67
N LYS A 81 6.12 38.07 19.56
CA LYS A 81 7.54 38.26 19.23
C LYS A 81 8.33 37.01 19.59
N PHE A 82 9.28 36.62 18.75
CA PHE A 82 9.95 35.33 18.81
C PHE A 82 10.79 35.13 20.07
N SER A 83 11.41 36.21 20.57
CA SER A 83 12.21 36.20 21.80
C SER A 83 11.56 36.96 22.97
N ASP A 84 10.25 37.16 22.95
CA ASP A 84 9.56 37.94 23.99
C ASP A 84 9.13 37.06 25.19
N PRO A 85 9.60 37.37 26.41
CA PRO A 85 9.31 36.58 27.61
C PRO A 85 7.89 36.80 28.17
N SER A 86 7.10 37.69 27.59
CA SER A 86 5.71 37.97 27.98
C SER A 86 4.71 37.44 26.97
N ASN A 87 4.97 37.61 25.67
CA ASN A 87 4.10 37.13 24.59
C ASN A 87 4.89 36.41 23.48
N PRO A 88 5.44 35.22 23.78
CA PRO A 88 6.32 34.51 22.86
C PRO A 88 5.57 34.03 21.61
N LEU A 89 6.15 34.30 20.44
CA LEU A 89 5.82 33.60 19.20
C LEU A 89 6.53 32.25 19.22
N LEU A 90 5.77 31.17 19.20
CA LEU A 90 6.32 29.82 19.04
C LEU A 90 5.99 29.32 17.63
N VAL A 91 6.91 28.57 17.02
CA VAL A 91 6.73 28.04 15.67
C VAL A 91 6.98 26.53 15.61
N SER A 92 6.37 25.88 14.64
CA SER A 92 6.72 24.53 14.19
C SER A 92 7.60 24.62 12.95
N VAL A 93 8.56 23.72 12.83
CA VAL A 93 9.42 23.55 11.65
C VAL A 93 9.13 22.16 11.07
N ARG A 94 8.48 22.13 9.91
CA ARG A 94 8.00 20.90 9.26
C ARG A 94 8.62 20.77 7.87
N SER A 95 9.24 19.64 7.62
CA SER A 95 9.68 19.24 6.28
C SER A 95 8.51 19.10 5.30
N GLY A 96 8.78 19.30 4.00
CA GLY A 96 7.78 19.16 2.94
C GLY A 96 8.43 18.95 1.58
N ALA A 97 8.55 17.70 1.15
CA ALA A 97 9.02 17.35 -0.19
C ALA A 97 7.89 17.48 -1.22
N VAL A 98 8.25 17.43 -2.51
CA VAL A 98 7.28 17.43 -3.63
C VAL A 98 6.31 16.25 -3.51
N PHE A 99 6.83 15.07 -3.20
CA PHE A 99 6.05 13.87 -2.94
C PHE A 99 5.88 13.65 -1.43
N SER A 100 4.73 13.10 -1.02
CA SER A 100 4.47 12.81 0.39
C SER A 100 5.34 11.65 0.84
N MET A 101 6.13 11.86 1.90
CA MET A 101 6.99 10.84 2.52
C MET A 101 6.65 10.70 4.02
N PRO A 102 5.52 10.05 4.38
CA PRO A 102 5.05 9.99 5.77
C PRO A 102 6.05 9.29 6.69
N GLY A 103 6.35 9.89 7.84
CA GLY A 103 7.26 9.32 8.85
C GLY A 103 8.75 9.32 8.47
N MET A 104 9.12 9.89 7.32
CA MET A 104 10.51 9.84 6.82
C MET A 104 11.33 11.09 7.16
N MET A 105 10.66 12.19 7.45
CA MET A 105 11.30 13.48 7.68
C MET A 105 10.79 14.10 8.97
N ASP A 106 11.68 14.82 9.63
CA ASP A 106 11.46 15.26 11.00
C ASP A 106 10.59 16.52 11.07
N THR A 107 10.01 16.73 12.25
CA THR A 107 9.24 17.92 12.63
C THR A 107 9.72 18.36 14.00
N VAL A 108 9.90 19.67 14.17
CA VAL A 108 10.20 20.28 15.48
C VAL A 108 9.02 21.17 15.86
N LEU A 109 8.42 20.92 17.02
CA LEU A 109 7.33 21.74 17.56
C LEU A 109 7.84 22.66 18.68
N ASN A 110 7.06 23.67 19.04
CA ASN A 110 7.32 24.58 20.16
C ASN A 110 8.67 25.33 20.08
N LEU A 111 9.21 25.52 18.87
CA LEU A 111 10.47 26.21 18.66
C LEU A 111 10.33 27.69 19.04
N GLY A 112 11.29 28.19 19.83
CA GLY A 112 11.27 29.50 20.46
C GLY A 112 11.15 29.43 21.99
N LEU A 113 10.92 28.22 22.53
CA LEU A 113 10.97 28.00 23.97
C LEU A 113 12.42 28.07 24.51
N ASN A 114 12.57 28.82 25.58
CA ASN A 114 13.78 28.99 26.36
C ASN A 114 13.38 29.27 27.82
N ASP A 115 14.37 29.49 28.68
CA ASP A 115 14.12 29.70 30.12
C ASP A 115 13.24 30.91 30.45
N GLN A 116 13.18 31.91 29.56
CA GLN A 116 12.37 33.10 29.76
C GLN A 116 11.00 32.99 29.08
N THR A 117 10.95 32.44 27.86
CA THR A 117 9.71 32.33 27.08
C THR A 117 8.80 31.23 27.61
N VAL A 118 9.33 30.18 28.27
CA VAL A 118 8.50 29.18 28.97
C VAL A 118 7.73 29.80 30.14
N GLU A 119 8.33 30.73 30.88
CA GLU A 119 7.65 31.46 31.96
C GLU A 119 6.61 32.44 31.40
N GLY A 120 6.87 33.02 30.23
CA GLY A 120 5.86 33.78 29.46
C GLY A 120 4.66 32.92 29.07
N LEU A 121 4.91 31.73 28.51
CA LEU A 121 3.88 30.77 28.14
C LEU A 121 3.06 30.31 29.36
N ALA A 122 3.72 30.05 30.49
CA ALA A 122 3.05 29.69 31.75
C ALA A 122 2.07 30.79 32.20
N ARG A 123 2.48 32.06 32.13
CA ARG A 123 1.62 33.21 32.49
C ARG A 123 0.45 33.42 31.53
N LEU A 124 0.68 33.31 30.21
CA LEU A 124 -0.38 33.47 29.20
C LEU A 124 -1.47 32.41 29.27
N THR A 125 -1.09 31.21 29.68
CA THR A 125 -1.97 30.04 29.73
C THR A 125 -2.57 29.82 31.11
N GLY A 126 -2.00 30.45 32.15
CA GLY A 126 -2.36 30.17 33.53
C GLY A 126 -2.04 28.73 33.95
N ASN A 127 -1.17 28.04 33.21
CA ASN A 127 -0.91 26.62 33.36
C ASN A 127 0.59 26.33 33.25
N GLU A 128 1.27 26.43 34.38
CA GLU A 128 2.72 26.20 34.47
C GLU A 128 3.11 24.78 34.06
N ARG A 129 2.30 23.79 34.45
CA ARG A 129 2.50 22.39 34.08
C ARG A 129 2.53 22.24 32.55
N PHE A 130 1.59 22.84 31.84
CA PHE A 130 1.52 22.82 30.38
C PHE A 130 2.75 23.46 29.74
N ALA A 131 3.19 24.62 30.23
CA ALA A 131 4.35 25.31 29.65
C ALA A 131 5.64 24.48 29.82
N GLN A 132 5.86 23.90 30.99
CA GLN A 132 7.00 23.03 31.24
C GLN A 132 6.91 21.71 30.45
N ASP A 133 5.70 21.15 30.27
CA ASP A 133 5.47 20.01 29.37
C ASP A 133 5.87 20.32 27.93
N CYS A 134 5.46 21.48 27.41
CA CYS A 134 5.88 21.94 26.09
C CYS A 134 7.38 22.11 25.98
N TYR A 135 8.04 22.59 27.04
CA TYR A 135 9.48 22.82 27.03
C TYR A 135 10.27 21.51 27.07
N ARG A 136 9.90 20.53 27.91
CA ARG A 136 10.55 19.21 27.87
C ARG A 136 10.39 18.53 26.52
N ARG A 137 9.20 18.63 25.89
CA ARG A 137 8.92 18.05 24.57
C ARG A 137 9.79 18.72 23.51
N PHE A 138 9.90 20.05 23.57
CA PHE A 138 10.81 20.78 22.69
C PHE A 138 12.26 20.33 22.86
N LEU A 139 12.75 20.20 24.10
CA LEU A 139 14.12 19.74 24.36
C LEU A 139 14.38 18.33 23.85
N ASN A 140 13.44 17.39 24.06
CA ASN A 140 13.53 16.03 23.53
C ASN A 140 13.56 16.05 21.99
N MET A 141 12.56 16.68 21.36
CA MET A 141 12.46 16.73 19.90
C MET A 141 13.66 17.45 19.25
N PHE A 142 14.09 18.58 19.82
CA PHE A 142 15.25 19.31 19.32
C PHE A 142 16.54 18.53 19.54
N GLY A 143 16.68 17.88 20.70
CA GLY A 143 17.81 17.00 21.02
C GLY A 143 17.94 15.85 20.04
N ASP A 144 16.84 15.14 19.77
CA ASP A 144 16.82 14.00 18.84
C ASP A 144 17.01 14.44 17.39
N VAL A 145 16.16 15.35 16.91
CA VAL A 145 16.11 15.72 15.48
C VAL A 145 17.28 16.62 15.08
N VAL A 146 17.63 17.60 15.89
CA VAL A 146 18.57 18.67 15.52
C VAL A 146 19.97 18.40 16.03
N LEU A 147 20.08 17.84 17.23
CA LEU A 147 21.38 17.54 17.86
C LEU A 147 21.82 16.08 17.69
N GLY A 148 20.93 15.18 17.24
CA GLY A 148 21.25 13.78 16.98
C GLY A 148 21.39 12.92 18.25
N ILE A 149 20.77 13.34 19.36
CA ILE A 149 20.79 12.62 20.64
C ILE A 149 19.69 11.57 20.65
N GLU A 150 20.04 10.30 20.83
CA GLU A 150 19.06 9.21 20.82
C GLU A 150 17.87 9.43 21.77
N HIS A 151 16.65 9.42 21.22
CA HIS A 151 15.40 9.58 21.96
C HIS A 151 15.29 8.71 23.24
N GLN A 152 15.84 7.49 23.23
CA GLN A 152 15.81 6.58 24.39
C GLN A 152 16.48 7.17 25.64
N LYS A 153 17.48 8.06 25.48
CA LYS A 153 18.14 8.72 26.60
C LYS A 153 17.21 9.70 27.32
N PHE A 154 16.37 10.42 26.56
CA PHE A 154 15.34 11.30 27.11
C PHE A 154 14.22 10.51 27.80
N GLU A 155 13.81 9.38 27.21
CA GLU A 155 12.82 8.49 27.82
C GLU A 155 13.33 7.87 29.13
N HIS A 156 14.61 7.49 29.20
CA HIS A 156 15.17 6.95 30.44
C HIS A 156 15.10 7.95 31.61
N ILE A 157 15.39 9.23 31.35
CA ILE A 157 15.26 10.29 32.36
C ILE A 157 13.79 10.47 32.78
N LEU A 158 12.86 10.46 31.81
CA LEU A 158 11.44 10.59 32.07
C LEU A 158 10.91 9.42 32.92
N GLU A 159 11.28 8.18 32.58
CA GLU A 159 10.90 7.01 33.37
C GLU A 159 11.48 7.04 34.77
N GLY A 160 12.75 7.45 34.92
CA GLY A 160 13.35 7.65 36.24
C GLY A 160 12.56 8.67 37.09
N GLN A 161 12.00 9.73 36.47
CA GLN A 161 11.16 10.68 37.20
C GLN A 161 9.80 10.09 37.57
N LYS A 162 9.18 9.31 36.68
CA LYS A 162 7.91 8.61 36.96
C LYS A 162 8.06 7.58 38.08
N GLU A 163 9.16 6.81 38.07
CA GLU A 163 9.50 5.88 39.13
C GLU A 163 9.71 6.57 40.48
N LYS A 164 10.46 7.69 40.52
CA LYS A 164 10.65 8.50 41.74
C LYS A 164 9.33 9.01 42.32
N ARG A 165 8.35 9.32 41.48
CA ARG A 165 7.01 9.79 41.89
C ARG A 165 5.99 8.67 42.08
N GLY A 166 6.33 7.42 41.74
CA GLY A 166 5.43 6.28 41.84
C GLY A 166 4.23 6.35 40.89
N VAL A 167 4.36 7.06 39.77
CA VAL A 167 3.29 7.21 38.77
C VAL A 167 3.60 6.39 37.52
N LYS A 168 2.56 5.97 36.79
CA LYS A 168 2.71 5.19 35.54
C LYS A 168 2.55 6.02 34.27
N HIS A 169 1.94 7.19 34.36
CA HIS A 169 1.57 7.99 33.20
C HIS A 169 2.09 9.42 33.31
N ASP A 170 2.55 9.98 32.20
CA ASP A 170 3.08 11.34 32.10
C ASP A 170 2.08 12.41 32.55
N HIS A 171 0.79 12.18 32.31
CA HIS A 171 -0.25 13.14 32.72
C HIS A 171 -0.36 13.29 34.24
N SER A 172 0.19 12.34 35.01
CA SER A 172 0.21 12.37 36.47
C SER A 172 1.36 13.21 37.06
N LEU A 173 2.35 13.61 36.25
CA LEU A 173 3.45 14.48 36.68
C LEU A 173 2.99 15.95 36.75
N ASN A 174 3.44 16.65 37.80
CA ASN A 174 3.07 18.05 38.05
C ASN A 174 4.10 19.03 37.46
N ALA A 175 3.92 20.33 37.69
CA ALA A 175 4.82 21.36 37.13
C ALA A 175 6.25 21.30 37.70
N GLU A 176 6.41 20.97 38.99
CA GLU A 176 7.73 20.84 39.63
C GLU A 176 8.48 19.64 39.05
N ASP A 177 7.79 18.52 38.83
CA ASP A 177 8.34 17.34 38.18
C ASP A 177 8.86 17.67 36.78
N TRP A 178 8.10 18.46 36.02
CA TRP A 178 8.54 18.89 34.70
C TRP A 178 9.73 19.83 34.73
N ARG A 179 9.86 20.71 35.72
CA ARG A 179 11.08 21.51 35.89
C ARG A 179 12.30 20.64 36.13
N GLU A 180 12.17 19.58 36.94
CA GLU A 180 13.26 18.63 37.17
C GLU A 180 13.65 17.91 35.88
N VAL A 181 12.68 17.40 35.13
CA VAL A 181 12.93 16.73 33.83
C VAL A 181 13.59 17.69 32.83
N VAL A 182 13.12 18.93 32.72
CA VAL A 182 13.71 19.97 31.86
C VAL A 182 15.17 20.22 32.24
N ALA A 183 15.49 20.30 33.53
CA ALA A 183 16.86 20.51 33.99
C ALA A 183 17.76 19.31 33.63
N GLU A 184 17.30 18.08 33.83
CA GLU A 184 18.03 16.87 33.45
C GLU A 184 18.19 16.73 31.93
N TYR A 185 17.18 17.10 31.13
CA TYR A 185 17.29 17.11 29.67
C TYR A 185 18.36 18.07 29.18
N LYS A 186 18.48 19.27 29.79
CA LYS A 186 19.55 20.21 29.44
C LYS A 186 20.93 19.68 29.80
N LYS A 187 21.07 19.02 30.96
CA LYS A 187 22.32 18.35 31.35
C LYS A 187 22.69 17.24 30.36
N LEU A 188 21.72 16.43 29.94
CA LEU A 188 21.93 15.40 28.93
C LEU A 188 22.41 16.03 27.60
N ILE A 189 21.77 17.10 27.15
CA ILE A 189 22.19 17.83 25.94
C ILE A 189 23.63 18.34 26.08
N GLU A 190 23.99 18.91 27.22
CA GLU A 190 25.36 19.38 27.49
C GLU A 190 26.39 18.24 27.53
N GLN A 191 26.03 17.10 28.13
CA GLN A 191 26.89 15.92 28.20
C GLN A 191 27.14 15.28 26.82
N GLU A 192 26.10 15.18 25.99
CA GLU A 192 26.18 14.50 24.69
C GLU A 192 26.80 15.39 23.60
N THR A 193 26.56 16.70 23.65
CA THR A 193 27.01 17.63 22.60
C THR A 193 28.23 18.47 23.00
N GLY A 194 28.56 18.51 24.29
CA GLY A 194 29.59 19.39 24.85
C GLY A 194 29.22 20.87 24.86
N ARG A 195 27.95 21.21 24.59
CA ARG A 195 27.42 22.59 24.56
C ARG A 195 26.10 22.67 25.29
N SER A 196 25.87 23.76 26.00
CA SER A 196 24.58 24.02 26.61
C SER A 196 23.49 24.26 25.55
N PHE A 197 22.24 23.95 25.91
CA PHE A 197 21.09 24.19 25.05
C PHE A 197 20.96 25.68 24.68
N THR A 198 20.91 26.00 23.39
CA THR A 198 20.83 27.39 22.92
C THR A 198 19.54 28.07 23.38
N GLN A 199 19.70 29.25 23.98
CA GLN A 199 18.60 30.07 24.47
C GLN A 199 18.11 31.08 23.42
N ASP A 200 18.81 31.24 22.29
CA ASP A 200 18.40 32.16 21.21
C ASP A 200 17.43 31.46 20.24
N PRO A 201 16.14 31.88 20.19
CA PRO A 201 15.16 31.33 19.25
C PRO A 201 15.61 31.37 17.78
N MET A 202 16.35 32.41 17.36
CA MET A 202 16.81 32.51 15.98
C MET A 202 17.90 31.49 15.66
N GLU A 203 18.79 31.20 16.61
CA GLU A 203 19.77 30.12 16.47
C GLU A 203 19.07 28.76 16.41
N GLN A 204 18.11 28.51 17.32
CA GLN A 204 17.26 27.30 17.29
C GLN A 204 16.61 27.10 15.91
N LEU A 205 16.09 28.17 15.32
CA LEU A 205 15.43 28.14 14.02
C LEU A 205 16.39 27.74 12.90
N PHE A 206 17.56 28.36 12.81
CA PHE A 206 18.55 28.03 11.78
C PHE A 206 19.13 26.62 11.94
N MET A 207 19.36 26.17 13.17
CA MET A 207 19.75 24.78 13.45
C MET A 207 18.66 23.80 12.97
N SER A 208 17.39 24.12 13.20
CA SER A 208 16.27 23.28 12.76
C SER A 208 16.13 23.26 11.22
N ILE A 209 16.31 24.39 10.54
CA ILE A 209 16.34 24.46 9.07
C ILE A 209 17.48 23.59 8.53
N TYR A 210 18.66 23.67 9.14
CA TYR A 210 19.82 22.86 8.78
C TYR A 210 19.55 21.36 8.94
N ALA A 211 18.92 20.96 10.05
CA ALA A 211 18.55 19.57 10.31
C ALA A 211 17.54 19.06 9.27
N VAL A 212 16.50 19.84 8.95
CA VAL A 212 15.51 19.46 7.92
C VAL A 212 16.17 19.27 6.55
N PHE A 213 17.06 20.17 6.13
CA PHE A 213 17.79 19.96 4.87
C PHE A 213 18.64 18.71 4.91
N ASN A 214 19.36 18.43 6.00
CA ASN A 214 20.14 17.20 6.12
C ASN A 214 19.29 15.94 6.13
N SER A 215 18.07 15.99 6.68
CA SER A 215 17.14 14.86 6.70
C SER A 215 16.77 14.34 5.30
N TRP A 216 16.94 15.16 4.25
CA TRP A 216 16.72 14.71 2.86
C TRP A 216 17.67 13.58 2.46
N ASN A 217 18.91 13.57 2.95
CA ASN A 217 19.91 12.54 2.63
C ASN A 217 20.22 11.61 3.83
N ASN A 218 19.26 11.39 4.72
CA ASN A 218 19.36 10.30 5.69
C ASN A 218 19.08 8.93 5.02
N ASP A 219 19.55 7.85 5.64
CA ASP A 219 19.44 6.51 5.06
C ASP A 219 18.00 6.08 4.80
N ARG A 220 17.09 6.39 5.74
CA ARG A 220 15.66 6.08 5.61
C ARG A 220 15.00 6.78 4.40
N ALA A 221 15.32 8.05 4.15
CA ALA A 221 14.77 8.82 3.04
C ALA A 221 15.33 8.32 1.70
N ILE A 222 16.64 8.00 1.63
CA ILE A 222 17.26 7.43 0.43
C ILE A 222 16.60 6.10 0.07
N VAL A 223 16.45 5.20 1.04
CA VAL A 223 15.80 3.89 0.83
C VAL A 223 14.35 4.09 0.39
N TYR A 224 13.59 4.96 1.07
CA TYR A 224 12.20 5.25 0.71
C TYR A 224 12.08 5.77 -0.72
N ARG A 225 12.95 6.70 -1.14
CA ARG A 225 12.94 7.25 -2.50
C ARG A 225 13.26 6.20 -3.54
N ARG A 226 14.22 5.30 -3.29
CA ARG A 226 14.54 4.19 -4.21
C ARG A 226 13.36 3.24 -4.39
N ILE A 227 12.70 2.85 -3.29
CA ILE A 227 11.52 1.96 -3.33
C ILE A 227 10.37 2.60 -4.10
N ASN A 228 10.12 3.90 -3.88
CA ASN A 228 9.00 4.63 -4.48
C ASN A 228 9.36 5.34 -5.80
N LYS A 229 10.57 5.11 -6.35
CA LYS A 229 11.09 5.73 -7.58
C LYS A 229 11.01 7.26 -7.60
N ILE A 230 11.30 7.90 -6.46
CA ILE A 230 11.31 9.36 -6.31
C ILE A 230 12.71 9.89 -6.66
N PRO A 231 12.85 10.88 -7.57
CA PRO A 231 14.14 11.47 -7.91
C PRO A 231 14.86 12.13 -6.71
N ASP A 232 16.18 11.96 -6.63
CA ASP A 232 17.02 12.50 -5.55
C ASP A 232 17.25 14.01 -5.65
N ASP A 233 17.08 14.59 -6.84
CA ASP A 233 17.40 15.99 -7.18
C ASP A 233 16.29 16.99 -6.81
N LEU A 234 15.18 16.53 -6.22
CA LEU A 234 14.03 17.37 -5.87
C LEU A 234 14.26 18.22 -4.61
N GLY A 235 15.04 17.73 -3.64
CA GLY A 235 15.19 18.35 -2.33
C GLY A 235 13.90 18.38 -1.50
N THR A 236 13.96 19.07 -0.35
CA THR A 236 12.82 19.26 0.56
C THR A 236 12.63 20.72 0.91
N ALA A 237 11.38 21.17 1.05
CA ALA A 237 11.05 22.49 1.57
C ALA A 237 10.97 22.47 3.11
N VAL A 238 11.12 23.64 3.73
CA VAL A 238 10.95 23.83 5.17
C VAL A 238 9.77 24.76 5.42
N ASN A 239 8.75 24.27 6.12
CA ASN A 239 7.57 25.05 6.49
C ASN A 239 7.75 25.50 7.95
N ILE A 240 7.77 26.81 8.16
CA ILE A 240 7.84 27.43 9.50
C ILE A 240 6.48 28.06 9.77
N GLN A 241 5.75 27.52 10.72
CA GLN A 241 4.34 27.87 10.96
C GLN A 241 4.12 28.22 12.42
N MET A 242 3.35 29.28 12.69
CA MET A 242 2.95 29.64 14.06
C MET A 242 2.31 28.46 14.79
N MET A 243 2.72 28.21 16.02
CA MET A 243 2.11 27.22 16.90
C MET A 243 0.70 27.63 17.30
N VAL A 244 -0.16 26.63 17.34
CA VAL A 244 -1.50 26.67 17.91
C VAL A 244 -1.63 25.50 18.87
N PHE A 245 -2.27 25.72 20.00
CA PHE A 245 -2.30 24.76 21.11
C PHE A 245 -3.70 24.17 21.31
N GLY A 246 -3.81 22.87 21.10
CA GLY A 246 -5.02 22.08 21.38
C GLY A 246 -5.15 21.64 22.85
N ASN A 247 -4.20 22.00 23.71
CA ASN A 247 -4.02 21.50 25.07
C ASN A 247 -3.92 22.60 26.15
N LEU A 248 -4.61 23.73 25.95
CA LEU A 248 -4.68 24.80 26.96
C LEU A 248 -5.85 24.62 27.95
N GLY A 249 -6.80 23.74 27.65
CA GLY A 249 -8.02 23.57 28.42
C GLY A 249 -9.07 22.75 27.66
N GLU A 250 -10.26 22.67 28.25
CA GLU A 250 -11.39 21.91 27.71
C GLU A 250 -12.05 22.57 26.49
N ASP A 251 -11.76 23.86 26.25
CA ASP A 251 -12.17 24.63 25.07
C ASP A 251 -11.17 24.52 23.90
N CYS A 252 -10.18 23.62 24.04
CA CYS A 252 -9.14 23.35 23.05
C CYS A 252 -9.17 21.88 22.62
N ALA A 253 -8.84 21.62 21.37
CA ALA A 253 -8.85 20.28 20.81
C ALA A 253 -7.88 20.14 19.63
N THR A 254 -7.58 18.92 19.24
CA THR A 254 -6.84 18.62 18.02
C THR A 254 -7.41 17.37 17.39
N GLY A 255 -7.34 17.26 16.06
CA GLY A 255 -7.92 16.12 15.38
C GLY A 255 -7.44 15.93 13.95
N VAL A 256 -7.73 14.73 13.45
CA VAL A 256 -7.49 14.31 12.07
C VAL A 256 -8.80 13.80 11.53
N ALA A 257 -9.19 14.26 10.34
CA ALA A 257 -10.42 13.79 9.72
C ALA A 257 -10.29 13.68 8.20
N PHE A 258 -11.24 12.96 7.63
CA PHE A 258 -11.46 12.78 6.21
C PHE A 258 -12.81 13.39 5.86
N THR A 259 -12.89 14.05 4.71
CA THR A 259 -14.15 14.65 4.24
C THR A 259 -15.20 13.61 3.83
N ARG A 260 -14.76 12.37 3.57
CA ARG A 260 -15.56 11.17 3.31
C ARG A 260 -14.90 9.97 3.98
N ASN A 261 -15.65 8.93 4.28
CA ASN A 261 -15.11 7.71 4.89
C ASN A 261 -14.06 7.05 3.97
N PRO A 262 -12.79 6.92 4.39
CA PRO A 262 -11.72 6.40 3.54
C PRO A 262 -11.82 4.88 3.30
N SER A 263 -12.67 4.19 4.06
CA SER A 263 -12.86 2.73 3.99
C SER A 263 -14.07 2.34 3.15
N THR A 264 -15.22 2.98 3.38
CA THR A 264 -16.48 2.68 2.67
C THR A 264 -16.74 3.61 1.49
N GLY A 265 -16.20 4.83 1.52
CA GLY A 265 -16.47 5.89 0.56
C GLY A 265 -17.72 6.72 0.87
N GLU A 266 -18.42 6.44 1.97
CA GLU A 266 -19.62 7.19 2.37
C GLU A 266 -19.32 8.67 2.61
N LYS A 267 -20.27 9.52 2.20
CA LYS A 267 -20.17 10.97 2.31
C LYS A 267 -20.51 11.46 3.72
N GLU A 268 -19.62 11.15 4.64
CA GLU A 268 -19.66 11.61 6.03
C GLU A 268 -18.28 12.08 6.50
N LEU A 269 -18.25 13.03 7.44
CA LEU A 269 -17.01 13.40 8.10
C LEU A 269 -16.55 12.24 8.98
N TYR A 270 -15.45 11.61 8.59
CA TYR A 270 -14.90 10.46 9.28
C TYR A 270 -13.58 10.85 9.92
N GLY A 271 -13.38 10.57 11.20
CA GLY A 271 -12.14 10.92 11.86
C GLY A 271 -12.27 11.01 13.36
N GLU A 272 -11.21 11.54 13.96
CA GLU A 272 -10.96 11.44 15.37
C GLU A 272 -10.40 12.76 15.91
N TYR A 273 -10.75 13.07 17.17
CA TYR A 273 -10.24 14.23 17.86
C TYR A 273 -10.04 13.94 19.35
N LEU A 274 -9.18 14.73 19.98
CA LEU A 274 -8.96 14.75 21.42
C LEU A 274 -9.12 16.18 21.95
N VAL A 275 -9.83 16.30 23.07
CA VAL A 275 -9.91 17.54 23.85
C VAL A 275 -8.68 17.64 24.74
N ASN A 276 -8.15 18.86 24.87
CA ASN A 276 -7.02 19.18 25.71
C ASN A 276 -5.80 18.29 25.39
N ALA A 277 -5.36 18.29 24.12
CA ALA A 277 -4.32 17.40 23.58
C ALA A 277 -3.53 18.06 22.43
N GLN A 278 -2.36 17.50 22.09
CA GLN A 278 -1.61 17.85 20.86
C GLN A 278 -1.75 16.75 19.81
N GLY A 279 -1.42 17.07 18.55
CA GLY A 279 -1.57 16.13 17.44
C GLY A 279 -0.79 14.82 17.64
N GLU A 280 0.33 14.88 18.37
CA GLU A 280 1.10 13.69 18.76
C GLU A 280 0.28 12.72 19.61
N ASP A 281 -0.54 13.21 20.56
CA ASP A 281 -1.34 12.35 21.44
C ASP A 281 -2.43 11.58 20.67
N VAL A 282 -2.92 12.14 19.55
CA VAL A 282 -3.87 11.48 18.65
C VAL A 282 -3.18 10.36 17.89
N VAL A 283 -1.94 10.58 17.43
CA VAL A 283 -1.17 9.59 16.64
C VAL A 283 -0.58 8.49 17.54
N ALA A 284 -0.13 8.83 18.74
CA ALA A 284 0.49 7.89 19.68
C ALA A 284 -0.52 6.92 20.32
N GLY A 285 -1.82 7.22 20.28
CA GLY A 285 -2.87 6.34 20.79
C GLY A 285 -2.85 6.14 22.31
N ILE A 286 -2.12 6.98 23.06
CA ILE A 286 -2.01 6.92 24.53
C ILE A 286 -3.37 7.23 25.18
N ARG A 287 -4.14 8.13 24.56
CA ARG A 287 -5.52 8.45 24.97
C ARG A 287 -6.47 7.96 23.88
N THR A 288 -7.60 7.39 24.29
CA THR A 288 -8.63 6.95 23.35
C THR A 288 -9.26 8.17 22.66
N PRO A 289 -9.10 8.32 21.34
CA PRO A 289 -9.68 9.44 20.60
C PRO A 289 -11.21 9.31 20.52
N MET A 290 -11.88 10.47 20.38
CA MET A 290 -13.32 10.54 20.18
C MET A 290 -13.64 10.68 18.69
N PRO A 291 -14.75 10.10 18.18
CA PRO A 291 -15.19 10.32 16.81
C PRO A 291 -15.49 11.79 16.54
N ILE A 292 -15.07 12.31 15.38
CA ILE A 292 -15.26 13.73 14.98
C ILE A 292 -16.73 14.19 15.04
N SER A 293 -17.67 13.27 14.85
CA SER A 293 -19.11 13.53 14.96
C SER A 293 -19.55 13.98 16.35
N ARG A 294 -18.80 13.65 17.41
CA ARG A 294 -19.06 14.12 18.79
C ARG A 294 -18.52 15.50 19.08
N LEU A 295 -17.71 16.10 18.21
CA LEU A 295 -17.20 17.48 18.43
C LEU A 295 -18.36 18.48 18.58
N LYS A 296 -19.51 18.21 17.94
CA LYS A 296 -20.74 19.01 18.07
C LYS A 296 -21.33 19.05 19.49
N GLU A 297 -21.00 18.08 20.34
CA GLU A 297 -21.53 17.97 21.71
C GLU A 297 -20.84 18.98 22.66
N GLY A 298 -19.56 19.27 22.43
CA GLY A 298 -18.78 20.22 23.24
C GLY A 298 -18.46 21.55 22.56
N MET A 299 -18.35 21.58 21.22
CA MET A 299 -17.91 22.74 20.43
C MET A 299 -18.71 22.87 19.12
N LEU A 300 -20.02 23.10 19.22
CA LEU A 300 -20.93 23.12 18.07
C LEU A 300 -20.53 24.13 16.97
N GLU A 301 -20.14 25.34 17.35
CA GLU A 301 -19.74 26.39 16.39
C GLU A 301 -18.49 25.99 15.60
N VAL A 302 -17.51 25.42 16.29
CA VAL A 302 -16.27 24.89 15.69
C VAL A 302 -16.58 23.73 14.75
N TYR A 303 -17.44 22.80 15.15
CA TYR A 303 -17.86 21.70 14.29
C TYR A 303 -18.54 22.19 13.00
N ASN A 304 -19.42 23.19 13.11
CA ASN A 304 -20.09 23.77 11.95
C ASN A 304 -19.10 24.47 11.01
N GLN A 305 -18.15 25.25 11.55
CA GLN A 305 -17.09 25.88 10.79
C GLN A 305 -16.18 24.84 10.12
N PHE A 306 -15.85 23.76 10.83
CA PHE A 306 -15.05 22.65 10.32
C PHE A 306 -15.76 21.93 9.18
N ALA A 307 -17.05 21.62 9.33
CA ALA A 307 -17.84 20.98 8.29
C ALA A 307 -17.96 21.85 7.03
N GLN A 308 -18.12 23.17 7.17
CA GLN A 308 -18.10 24.11 6.05
C GLN A 308 -16.72 24.16 5.37
N THR A 309 -15.65 24.17 6.15
CA THR A 309 -14.26 24.12 5.67
C THR A 309 -14.00 22.85 4.85
N CYS A 310 -14.41 21.68 5.36
CA CYS A 310 -14.33 20.41 4.66
C CYS A 310 -15.10 20.40 3.33
N LYS A 311 -16.30 21.00 3.29
CA LYS A 311 -17.06 21.16 2.03
C LYS A 311 -16.35 22.05 1.02
N LEU A 312 -15.73 23.15 1.47
CA LEU A 312 -14.95 24.03 0.60
C LEU A 312 -13.73 23.30 0.04
N LEU A 313 -13.03 22.54 0.87
CA LEU A 313 -11.89 21.72 0.49
C LEU A 313 -12.28 20.66 -0.55
N ASP A 314 -13.37 19.93 -0.34
CA ASP A 314 -13.89 18.95 -1.31
C ASP A 314 -14.20 19.59 -2.67
N LYS A 315 -14.83 20.77 -2.67
CA LYS A 315 -15.19 21.50 -3.88
C LYS A 315 -13.96 22.06 -4.60
N HIS A 316 -13.01 22.61 -3.85
CA HIS A 316 -11.82 23.28 -4.39
C HIS A 316 -10.83 22.26 -4.96
N TYR A 317 -10.45 21.25 -4.18
CA TYR A 317 -9.55 20.19 -4.63
C TYR A 317 -10.24 19.15 -5.51
N ARG A 318 -11.57 19.23 -5.63
CA ARG A 318 -12.44 18.30 -6.36
C ARG A 318 -12.21 16.85 -5.92
N ASN A 319 -11.75 16.58 -4.70
CA ASN A 319 -11.33 15.25 -4.24
C ASN A 319 -11.46 15.15 -2.72
N MET A 320 -11.70 13.94 -2.18
CA MET A 320 -11.74 13.71 -0.73
C MET A 320 -10.39 14.09 -0.10
N GLN A 321 -10.47 14.86 0.98
CA GLN A 321 -9.31 15.38 1.69
C GLN A 321 -9.14 14.68 3.05
N ASP A 322 -7.89 14.45 3.40
CA ASP A 322 -7.37 14.15 4.74
C ASP A 322 -6.87 15.46 5.34
N VAL A 323 -7.45 15.87 6.46
CA VAL A 323 -7.27 17.17 7.11
C VAL A 323 -6.79 17.03 8.55
N GLU A 324 -5.81 17.85 8.91
CA GLU A 324 -5.35 18.03 10.29
C GLU A 324 -5.82 19.40 10.79
N PHE A 325 -6.43 19.46 11.97
CA PHE A 325 -6.91 20.71 12.56
C PHE A 325 -6.62 20.81 14.06
N THR A 326 -6.60 22.03 14.57
CA THR A 326 -6.50 22.33 15.99
C THR A 326 -7.47 23.43 16.36
N VAL A 327 -8.05 23.32 17.54
CA VAL A 327 -8.94 24.30 18.14
C VAL A 327 -8.21 24.88 19.34
N GLU A 328 -7.99 26.20 19.32
CA GLU A 328 -7.39 26.92 20.44
C GLU A 328 -8.42 27.94 20.94
N ARG A 329 -8.89 27.75 22.19
CA ARG A 329 -9.89 28.61 22.85
C ARG A 329 -11.11 28.88 21.97
N GLY A 330 -11.72 27.81 21.46
CA GLY A 330 -12.89 27.87 20.59
C GLY A 330 -12.63 28.35 19.15
N LYS A 331 -11.38 28.63 18.75
CA LYS A 331 -11.04 29.05 17.39
C LYS A 331 -10.43 27.90 16.59
N LEU A 332 -11.06 27.55 15.46
CA LEU A 332 -10.57 26.54 14.53
C LEU A 332 -9.34 27.03 13.75
N TYR A 333 -8.35 26.17 13.63
CA TYR A 333 -7.19 26.33 12.76
C TYR A 333 -6.96 25.08 11.90
N MET A 334 -6.76 25.27 10.60
CA MET A 334 -6.41 24.21 9.66
C MET A 334 -4.89 24.10 9.52
N LEU A 335 -4.33 22.95 9.86
CA LEU A 335 -2.87 22.74 9.88
C LEU A 335 -2.36 22.05 8.62
N GLN A 336 -3.17 21.19 8.01
CA GLN A 336 -2.77 20.45 6.82
C GLN A 336 -4.01 19.97 6.07
N THR A 337 -3.89 19.90 4.74
CA THR A 337 -4.79 19.13 3.88
C THR A 337 -3.99 18.37 2.85
N ARG A 338 -4.47 17.21 2.44
CA ARG A 338 -3.97 16.45 1.29
C ARG A 338 -5.08 15.55 0.76
N ASN A 339 -4.92 15.06 -0.47
CA ASN A 339 -5.79 14.00 -0.98
C ASN A 339 -5.69 12.78 -0.06
N GLY A 340 -6.81 12.35 0.52
CA GLY A 340 -6.80 11.27 1.50
C GLY A 340 -6.56 9.91 0.84
N LYS A 341 -5.74 9.07 1.48
CA LYS A 341 -5.60 7.66 1.09
C LYS A 341 -6.91 6.93 1.40
N ARG A 342 -7.26 5.93 0.60
CA ARG A 342 -8.56 5.26 0.67
C ARG A 342 -8.48 3.86 0.07
N THR A 343 -9.45 3.01 0.40
CA THR A 343 -9.59 1.67 -0.18
C THR A 343 -10.05 1.75 -1.64
N ALA A 344 -9.92 0.64 -2.38
CA ALA A 344 -10.45 0.50 -3.73
C ALA A 344 -11.97 0.81 -3.80
N GLN A 345 -12.73 0.22 -2.88
CA GLN A 345 -14.17 0.43 -2.77
C GLN A 345 -14.51 1.91 -2.52
N ALA A 346 -13.82 2.53 -1.57
CA ALA A 346 -14.02 3.95 -1.28
C ALA A 346 -13.61 4.84 -2.47
N ALA A 347 -12.54 4.50 -3.19
CA ALA A 347 -12.12 5.27 -4.37
C ALA A 347 -13.21 5.30 -5.45
N ILE A 348 -13.81 4.15 -5.75
CA ILE A 348 -14.87 4.02 -6.76
C ILE A 348 -16.13 4.76 -6.30
N LYS A 349 -16.59 4.49 -5.07
CA LYS A 349 -17.77 5.16 -4.51
C LYS A 349 -17.61 6.68 -4.52
N ILE A 350 -16.48 7.19 -4.05
CA ILE A 350 -16.20 8.63 -4.01
C ILE A 350 -16.15 9.22 -5.42
N ALA A 351 -15.53 8.53 -6.39
CA ALA A 351 -15.46 9.00 -7.77
C ALA A 351 -16.86 9.11 -8.39
N VAL A 352 -17.69 8.07 -8.22
CA VAL A 352 -19.07 8.05 -8.71
C VAL A 352 -19.93 9.11 -8.04
N ASP A 353 -19.87 9.21 -6.71
CA ASP A 353 -20.61 10.22 -5.95
C ASP A 353 -20.19 11.64 -6.38
N MET A 354 -18.91 11.90 -6.63
CA MET A 354 -18.43 13.21 -7.10
C MET A 354 -18.89 13.57 -8.51
N VAL A 355 -19.07 12.59 -9.41
CA VAL A 355 -19.70 12.82 -10.73
C VAL A 355 -21.18 13.17 -10.56
N ASN A 356 -21.89 12.39 -9.74
CA ASN A 356 -23.31 12.62 -9.46
C ASN A 356 -23.57 13.98 -8.79
N GLU A 357 -22.61 14.47 -8.00
CA GLU A 357 -22.62 15.80 -7.39
C GLU A 357 -22.23 16.94 -8.36
N GLY A 358 -21.80 16.61 -9.59
CA GLY A 358 -21.29 17.58 -10.56
C GLY A 358 -19.94 18.19 -10.18
N LEU A 359 -19.19 17.57 -9.26
CA LEU A 359 -17.87 18.02 -8.84
C LEU A 359 -16.79 17.62 -9.83
N ILE A 360 -16.94 16.48 -10.52
CA ILE A 360 -15.98 15.99 -11.51
C ILE A 360 -16.68 15.42 -12.74
N THR A 361 -15.93 15.30 -13.83
CA THR A 361 -16.37 14.65 -15.08
C THR A 361 -16.21 13.13 -15.01
N LYS A 362 -16.85 12.39 -15.94
CA LYS A 362 -16.70 10.94 -16.04
C LYS A 362 -15.24 10.55 -16.33
N GLU A 363 -14.58 11.31 -17.18
CA GLU A 363 -13.17 11.15 -17.56
C GLU A 363 -12.24 11.32 -16.36
N GLU A 364 -12.48 12.35 -15.53
CA GLU A 364 -11.74 12.54 -14.29
C GLU A 364 -11.99 11.40 -13.29
N ALA A 365 -13.20 10.87 -13.21
CA ALA A 365 -13.53 9.76 -12.32
C ALA A 365 -12.77 8.48 -12.68
N VAL A 366 -12.75 8.11 -13.98
CA VAL A 366 -12.01 6.95 -14.48
C VAL A 366 -10.51 7.07 -14.21
N LEU A 367 -9.90 8.25 -14.46
CA LEU A 367 -8.48 8.47 -14.22
C LEU A 367 -8.05 8.44 -12.74
N ARG A 368 -9.00 8.59 -11.81
CA ARG A 368 -8.71 8.60 -10.36
C ARG A 368 -8.70 7.22 -9.74
N VAL A 369 -9.30 6.24 -10.40
CA VAL A 369 -9.31 4.87 -9.92
C VAL A 369 -8.13 4.15 -10.57
N GLU A 370 -7.12 3.83 -9.76
CA GLU A 370 -5.98 3.04 -10.23
C GLU A 370 -6.45 1.63 -10.66
N PRO A 371 -6.02 1.10 -11.81
CA PRO A 371 -6.46 -0.22 -12.28
C PRO A 371 -6.23 -1.35 -11.27
N ALA A 372 -5.12 -1.29 -10.52
CA ALA A 372 -4.81 -2.26 -9.46
C ALA A 372 -5.86 -2.31 -8.33
N HIS A 373 -6.62 -1.23 -8.13
CA HIS A 373 -7.73 -1.23 -7.17
C HIS A 373 -8.90 -2.12 -7.64
N LEU A 374 -9.08 -2.31 -8.95
CA LEU A 374 -10.15 -3.13 -9.50
C LEU A 374 -9.91 -4.62 -9.21
N ASP A 375 -8.66 -5.08 -9.30
CA ASP A 375 -8.29 -6.47 -8.98
C ASP A 375 -8.76 -6.86 -7.57
N HIS A 376 -8.62 -5.94 -6.60
CA HIS A 376 -9.05 -6.18 -5.22
C HIS A 376 -10.56 -6.40 -5.08
N LEU A 377 -11.38 -5.96 -6.05
CA LEU A 377 -12.84 -6.08 -6.02
C LEU A 377 -13.34 -7.27 -6.84
N LEU A 378 -12.47 -7.89 -7.64
CA LEU A 378 -12.83 -9.05 -8.48
C LEU A 378 -12.50 -10.39 -7.83
N HIS A 379 -11.73 -10.40 -6.74
CA HIS A 379 -11.32 -11.61 -6.04
C HIS A 379 -11.82 -11.66 -4.60
N ARG A 380 -12.01 -12.88 -4.08
CA ARG A 380 -12.24 -13.12 -2.64
C ARG A 380 -11.10 -12.55 -1.82
N ARG A 381 -11.40 -12.02 -0.63
CA ARG A 381 -10.41 -11.42 0.27
C ARG A 381 -10.49 -12.01 1.66
N ILE A 382 -9.38 -12.03 2.38
CA ILE A 382 -9.38 -12.31 3.81
C ILE A 382 -10.05 -11.14 4.53
N ASP A 383 -10.92 -11.43 5.49
CA ASP A 383 -11.52 -10.40 6.34
C ASP A 383 -10.41 -9.64 7.10
N PRO A 384 -10.28 -8.30 6.94
CA PRO A 384 -9.25 -7.50 7.60
C PRO A 384 -9.31 -7.55 9.14
N THR A 385 -10.45 -7.93 9.72
CA THR A 385 -10.62 -8.06 11.17
C THR A 385 -10.18 -9.42 11.71
N ALA A 386 -9.91 -10.39 10.82
CA ALA A 386 -9.46 -11.71 11.22
C ALA A 386 -8.02 -11.66 11.77
N LYS A 387 -7.78 -12.39 12.85
CA LYS A 387 -6.41 -12.62 13.34
C LYS A 387 -5.74 -13.65 12.46
N LEU A 388 -4.64 -13.26 11.81
CA LEU A 388 -3.89 -14.09 10.89
C LEU A 388 -2.66 -14.67 11.56
N GLU A 389 -2.54 -16.00 11.56
CA GLU A 389 -1.30 -16.70 11.90
C GLU A 389 -0.51 -16.96 10.61
N VAL A 390 0.21 -15.93 10.15
CA VAL A 390 1.00 -16.02 8.91
C VAL A 390 2.21 -16.91 9.16
N ILE A 391 2.26 -18.07 8.51
CA ILE A 391 3.31 -19.06 8.67
C ILE A 391 4.44 -18.90 7.64
N ALA A 392 4.14 -18.38 6.44
CA ALA A 392 5.15 -18.11 5.43
C ALA A 392 4.70 -16.99 4.48
N LYS A 393 5.66 -16.49 3.69
CA LYS A 393 5.43 -15.50 2.63
C LYS A 393 6.20 -15.87 1.37
N GLY A 394 5.51 -15.89 0.24
CA GLY A 394 6.06 -16.06 -1.09
C GLY A 394 5.74 -14.88 -2.00
N LEU A 395 5.80 -15.10 -3.31
CA LEU A 395 5.47 -14.13 -4.34
C LEU A 395 3.95 -14.13 -4.60
N PRO A 396 3.30 -12.95 -4.66
CA PRO A 396 1.87 -12.81 -4.96
C PRO A 396 1.59 -13.06 -6.45
N ALA A 397 1.55 -14.33 -6.86
CA ALA A 397 1.55 -14.73 -8.27
C ALA A 397 0.19 -14.51 -8.97
N SER A 398 -0.90 -14.76 -8.25
CA SER A 398 -2.27 -14.53 -8.71
C SER A 398 -3.13 -14.03 -7.54
N PRO A 399 -3.81 -12.89 -7.68
CA PRO A 399 -4.53 -12.22 -6.59
C PRO A 399 -5.73 -13.02 -6.05
N GLY A 400 -6.19 -12.63 -4.86
CA GLY A 400 -7.32 -13.21 -4.15
C GLY A 400 -6.94 -14.06 -2.93
N ALA A 401 -7.95 -14.57 -2.23
CA ALA A 401 -7.79 -15.37 -1.03
C ALA A 401 -8.61 -16.66 -1.10
N ALA A 402 -8.01 -17.76 -0.64
CA ALA A 402 -8.64 -19.07 -0.59
C ALA A 402 -8.25 -19.82 0.68
N SER A 403 -9.16 -20.65 1.19
CA SER A 403 -8.94 -21.56 2.31
C SER A 403 -9.36 -22.97 1.93
N GLY A 404 -8.58 -23.97 2.35
CA GLY A 404 -8.87 -25.36 2.05
C GLY A 404 -7.87 -26.32 2.68
N LYS A 405 -8.16 -27.61 2.55
CA LYS A 405 -7.29 -28.70 3.00
C LYS A 405 -6.07 -28.83 2.12
N VAL A 406 -4.90 -29.03 2.71
CA VAL A 406 -3.64 -29.22 1.98
C VAL A 406 -3.66 -30.56 1.23
N VAL A 407 -3.37 -30.52 -0.06
CA VAL A 407 -3.17 -31.68 -0.93
C VAL A 407 -1.88 -31.51 -1.73
N PHE A 408 -1.09 -32.57 -1.85
CA PHE A 408 0.23 -32.54 -2.52
C PHE A 408 0.24 -33.21 -3.90
N ASP A 409 -0.85 -33.90 -4.23
CA ASP A 409 -1.02 -34.71 -5.43
C ASP A 409 -2.19 -34.17 -6.28
N PRO A 410 -1.98 -33.91 -7.58
CA PRO A 410 -3.00 -33.30 -8.44
C PRO A 410 -4.17 -34.25 -8.77
N ASP A 411 -3.94 -35.57 -8.89
CA ASP A 411 -5.02 -36.55 -9.14
C ASP A 411 -5.94 -36.65 -7.92
N GLU A 412 -5.36 -36.57 -6.72
CA GLU A 412 -6.12 -36.52 -5.49
C GLU A 412 -6.85 -35.19 -5.31
N ALA A 413 -6.22 -34.07 -5.69
CA ALA A 413 -6.86 -32.76 -5.69
C ALA A 413 -8.12 -32.75 -6.57
N GLU A 414 -8.08 -33.39 -7.74
CA GLU A 414 -9.25 -33.56 -8.61
C GLU A 414 -10.35 -34.41 -7.97
N LYS A 415 -10.00 -35.58 -7.40
CA LYS A 415 -10.99 -36.43 -6.71
C LYS A 415 -11.68 -35.69 -5.57
N MET A 416 -10.89 -35.05 -4.70
CA MET A 416 -11.43 -34.31 -3.56
C MET A 416 -12.24 -33.08 -3.99
N GLY A 417 -11.82 -32.38 -5.05
CA GLY A 417 -12.58 -31.25 -5.59
C GLY A 417 -13.90 -31.67 -6.23
N ASN A 418 -13.94 -32.83 -6.90
CA ASN A 418 -15.18 -33.40 -7.44
C ASN A 418 -16.15 -33.85 -6.35
N ASP A 419 -15.64 -34.17 -5.16
CA ASP A 419 -16.43 -34.46 -3.95
C ASP A 419 -16.81 -33.17 -3.17
N ASP A 420 -16.72 -31.99 -3.81
CA ASP A 420 -17.02 -30.65 -3.25
C ASP A 420 -16.14 -30.25 -2.04
N GLU A 421 -14.97 -30.88 -1.85
CA GLU A 421 -14.04 -30.46 -0.82
C GLU A 421 -13.20 -29.25 -1.25
N LYS A 422 -13.10 -28.25 -0.37
CA LYS A 422 -12.22 -27.09 -0.57
C LYS A 422 -10.78 -27.49 -0.29
N ILE A 423 -9.93 -27.50 -1.31
CA ILE A 423 -8.53 -27.92 -1.21
C ILE A 423 -7.55 -26.83 -1.67
N ILE A 424 -6.33 -26.86 -1.14
CA ILE A 424 -5.19 -26.03 -1.55
C ILE A 424 -4.11 -26.98 -2.09
N LEU A 425 -3.75 -26.82 -3.36
CA LEU A 425 -2.71 -27.62 -4.00
C LEU A 425 -1.33 -27.07 -3.62
N VAL A 426 -0.52 -27.88 -2.95
CA VAL A 426 0.83 -27.53 -2.51
C VAL A 426 1.86 -28.35 -3.27
N ARG A 427 2.71 -27.68 -4.06
CA ARG A 427 3.69 -28.34 -4.94
C ARG A 427 5.04 -27.66 -4.85
N THR A 428 6.11 -28.34 -5.28
CA THR A 428 7.44 -27.71 -5.39
C THR A 428 7.40 -26.72 -6.54
N GLU A 429 6.92 -27.20 -7.68
CA GLU A 429 6.59 -26.49 -8.90
C GLU A 429 5.46 -27.26 -9.59
N THR A 430 4.70 -26.59 -10.45
CA THR A 430 3.64 -27.26 -11.22
C THR A 430 4.08 -27.50 -12.66
N THR A 431 3.66 -28.60 -13.25
CA THR A 431 3.83 -28.89 -14.69
C THR A 431 2.48 -28.85 -15.41
N PRO A 432 2.45 -28.88 -16.76
CA PRO A 432 1.19 -28.97 -17.53
C PRO A 432 0.31 -30.16 -17.14
N ASP A 433 0.90 -31.28 -16.73
CA ASP A 433 0.14 -32.46 -16.26
C ASP A 433 -0.68 -32.16 -15.00
N ASP A 434 -0.27 -31.20 -14.17
CA ASP A 434 -0.94 -30.85 -12.90
C ASP A 434 -2.25 -30.03 -13.11
N ILE A 435 -2.66 -29.75 -14.37
CA ILE A 435 -3.76 -28.82 -14.67
C ILE A 435 -5.10 -29.22 -14.04
N HIS A 436 -5.42 -30.52 -14.03
CA HIS A 436 -6.66 -31.05 -13.45
C HIS A 436 -6.74 -30.76 -11.93
N GLY A 437 -5.62 -30.96 -11.22
CA GLY A 437 -5.51 -30.61 -9.81
C GLY A 437 -5.60 -29.10 -9.56
N ILE A 438 -5.02 -28.27 -10.43
CA ILE A 438 -5.13 -26.80 -10.34
C ILE A 438 -6.58 -26.35 -10.56
N VAL A 439 -7.30 -26.97 -11.50
CA VAL A 439 -8.72 -26.70 -11.78
C VAL A 439 -9.64 -27.12 -10.63
N ALA A 440 -9.27 -28.14 -9.86
CA ALA A 440 -10.02 -28.55 -8.68
C ALA A 440 -9.71 -27.70 -7.43
N ALA A 441 -8.48 -27.19 -7.29
CA ALA A 441 -8.04 -26.46 -6.10
C ALA A 441 -8.69 -25.08 -5.92
N GLN A 442 -8.92 -24.63 -4.68
CA GLN A 442 -9.36 -23.26 -4.39
C GLN A 442 -8.20 -22.26 -4.49
N GLY A 443 -6.97 -22.71 -4.31
CA GLY A 443 -5.76 -21.90 -4.42
C GLY A 443 -4.52 -22.78 -4.54
N ILE A 444 -3.41 -22.18 -4.97
CA ILE A 444 -2.16 -22.87 -5.29
C ILE A 444 -1.01 -22.27 -4.48
N LEU A 445 -0.17 -23.14 -3.92
CA LEU A 445 1.04 -22.76 -3.21
C LEU A 445 2.23 -23.52 -3.76
N THR A 446 3.25 -22.81 -4.23
CA THR A 446 4.50 -23.43 -4.67
C THR A 446 5.72 -22.98 -3.88
N SER A 447 6.63 -23.90 -3.57
CA SER A 447 7.90 -23.56 -2.89
C SER A 447 8.92 -22.93 -3.83
N ARG A 448 8.85 -23.23 -5.13
CA ARG A 448 9.67 -22.65 -6.20
C ARG A 448 8.79 -22.03 -7.29
N GLY A 449 9.42 -21.27 -8.18
CA GLY A 449 8.78 -20.61 -9.32
C GLY A 449 8.54 -19.11 -9.09
N GLY A 450 8.72 -18.33 -10.16
CA GLY A 450 8.51 -16.88 -10.14
C GLY A 450 7.11 -16.47 -10.60
N MET A 451 6.91 -15.15 -10.76
CA MET A 451 5.65 -14.53 -11.23
C MET A 451 5.22 -14.95 -12.65
N THR A 452 6.11 -15.60 -13.41
CA THR A 452 5.90 -16.12 -14.77
C THR A 452 6.02 -17.64 -14.83
N SER A 453 6.05 -18.32 -13.68
CA SER A 453 6.05 -19.77 -13.63
C SER A 453 4.72 -20.35 -14.14
N HIS A 454 4.72 -21.63 -14.50
CA HIS A 454 3.52 -22.33 -14.95
C HIS A 454 2.34 -22.13 -13.99
N ALA A 455 2.54 -22.35 -12.68
CA ALA A 455 1.55 -22.11 -11.63
C ALA A 455 0.99 -20.69 -11.68
N ALA A 456 1.86 -19.69 -11.76
CA ALA A 456 1.47 -18.28 -11.78
C ALA A 456 0.63 -17.92 -13.01
N VAL A 457 1.00 -18.43 -14.19
CA VAL A 457 0.31 -18.13 -15.45
C VAL A 457 -1.06 -18.80 -15.50
N VAL A 458 -1.13 -20.10 -15.14
CA VAL A 458 -2.38 -20.87 -15.17
C VAL A 458 -3.34 -20.37 -14.09
N ALA A 459 -2.86 -20.16 -12.86
CA ALA A 459 -3.70 -19.65 -11.77
C ALA A 459 -4.28 -18.27 -12.08
N ARG A 460 -3.50 -17.38 -12.70
CA ARG A 460 -3.98 -16.06 -13.12
C ARG A 460 -5.01 -16.15 -14.24
N GLY A 461 -4.80 -17.04 -15.22
CA GLY A 461 -5.78 -17.30 -16.27
C GLY A 461 -7.12 -17.79 -15.72
N MET A 462 -7.08 -18.58 -14.65
CA MET A 462 -8.26 -19.15 -13.99
C MET A 462 -8.81 -18.29 -12.84
N GLY A 463 -8.21 -17.13 -12.55
CA GLY A 463 -8.61 -16.25 -11.45
C GLY A 463 -8.47 -16.87 -10.06
N LYS A 464 -7.57 -17.85 -9.89
CA LYS A 464 -7.36 -18.56 -8.63
C LYS A 464 -6.22 -17.94 -7.82
N PRO A 465 -6.37 -17.77 -6.50
CA PRO A 465 -5.30 -17.30 -5.63
C PRO A 465 -4.05 -18.18 -5.73
N CYS A 466 -2.89 -17.57 -5.97
CA CYS A 466 -1.64 -18.30 -6.08
C CYS A 466 -0.48 -17.58 -5.39
N VAL A 467 0.24 -18.30 -4.56
CA VAL A 467 1.49 -17.87 -3.94
C VAL A 467 2.61 -18.76 -4.47
N CYS A 468 3.54 -18.17 -5.24
CA CYS A 468 4.66 -18.91 -5.83
C CYS A 468 5.97 -18.62 -5.11
N GLY A 469 6.96 -19.50 -5.26
CA GLY A 469 8.33 -19.23 -4.80
C GLY A 469 8.42 -19.02 -3.28
N CYS A 470 7.61 -19.73 -2.51
CA CYS A 470 7.65 -19.66 -1.06
C CYS A 470 8.82 -20.51 -0.52
N GLU A 471 10.04 -20.00 -0.65
CA GLU A 471 11.29 -20.72 -0.32
C GLU A 471 11.38 -21.21 1.14
N ALA A 472 10.61 -20.58 2.04
CA ALA A 472 10.50 -20.99 3.44
C ALA A 472 9.85 -22.38 3.63
N ILE A 473 9.13 -22.88 2.61
CA ILE A 473 8.40 -24.14 2.66
C ILE A 473 9.26 -25.26 2.07
N ARG A 474 9.49 -26.32 2.85
CA ARG A 474 10.09 -27.57 2.38
C ARG A 474 9.06 -28.68 2.33
N ILE A 475 8.78 -29.20 1.15
CA ILE A 475 7.74 -30.21 0.91
C ILE A 475 8.38 -31.59 0.91
N ASP A 476 7.77 -32.52 1.65
CA ASP A 476 8.11 -33.95 1.66
C ASP A 476 6.90 -34.75 1.16
N TYR A 477 6.95 -35.16 -0.11
CA TYR A 477 5.88 -35.95 -0.73
C TYR A 477 5.73 -37.35 -0.13
N GLY A 478 6.82 -37.96 0.37
CA GLY A 478 6.79 -39.31 0.93
C GLY A 478 6.08 -39.35 2.28
N ALA A 479 6.26 -38.31 3.10
CA ALA A 479 5.56 -38.13 4.36
C ALA A 479 4.19 -37.43 4.21
N GLY A 480 3.90 -36.81 3.07
CA GLY A 480 2.67 -36.07 2.83
C GLY A 480 2.54 -34.83 3.71
N GLU A 481 3.64 -34.09 3.89
CA GLU A 481 3.71 -32.90 4.73
C GLU A 481 4.64 -31.83 4.15
N PHE A 482 4.44 -30.59 4.55
CA PHE A 482 5.44 -29.54 4.36
C PHE A 482 5.87 -28.94 5.69
N ARG A 483 7.10 -28.46 5.74
CA ARG A 483 7.72 -27.89 6.95
C ARG A 483 8.11 -26.45 6.72
N ILE A 484 7.83 -25.63 7.73
CA ILE A 484 8.32 -24.26 7.86
C ILE A 484 8.98 -24.15 9.23
N ASN A 485 10.31 -24.06 9.25
CA ASN A 485 11.10 -24.12 10.50
C ASN A 485 10.73 -25.37 11.33
N ASN A 486 10.10 -25.17 12.50
CA ASN A 486 9.66 -26.25 13.40
C ASN A 486 8.18 -26.64 13.22
N LEU A 487 7.42 -25.89 12.40
CA LEU A 487 6.01 -26.17 12.14
C LEU A 487 5.88 -27.19 11.01
N VAL A 488 5.05 -28.22 11.24
CA VAL A 488 4.74 -29.26 10.27
C VAL A 488 3.26 -29.17 9.92
N VAL A 489 2.96 -29.03 8.64
CA VAL A 489 1.60 -29.03 8.10
C VAL A 489 1.43 -30.27 7.25
N LYS A 490 0.44 -31.09 7.60
CA LYS A 490 0.20 -32.38 6.96
C LYS A 490 -0.91 -32.27 5.92
N LYS A 491 -0.96 -33.28 5.05
CA LYS A 491 -2.07 -33.48 4.15
C LYS A 491 -3.39 -33.52 4.92
N GLY A 492 -4.39 -32.79 4.43
CA GLY A 492 -5.69 -32.65 5.07
C GLY A 492 -5.80 -31.49 6.07
N ASP A 493 -4.68 -30.92 6.53
CA ASP A 493 -4.71 -29.75 7.40
C ASP A 493 -5.24 -28.53 6.65
N LEU A 494 -5.96 -27.66 7.35
CA LEU A 494 -6.51 -26.44 6.77
C LEU A 494 -5.45 -25.35 6.73
N ILE A 495 -5.28 -24.75 5.56
CA ILE A 495 -4.50 -23.53 5.38
C ILE A 495 -5.30 -22.51 4.58
N SER A 496 -4.87 -21.26 4.65
CA SER A 496 -5.36 -20.19 3.79
C SER A 496 -4.21 -19.53 3.05
N VAL A 497 -4.45 -19.17 1.80
CA VAL A 497 -3.48 -18.48 0.94
C VAL A 497 -4.04 -17.12 0.53
N ASP A 498 -3.24 -16.07 0.70
CA ASP A 498 -3.50 -14.74 0.16
C ASP A 498 -2.53 -14.50 -1.00
N GLY A 499 -3.04 -14.69 -2.21
CA GLY A 499 -2.31 -14.46 -3.45
C GLY A 499 -2.09 -12.99 -3.78
N THR A 500 -2.71 -12.06 -3.04
CA THR A 500 -2.51 -10.61 -3.17
C THR A 500 -1.31 -10.16 -2.34
N ALA A 501 -1.26 -10.59 -1.08
CA ALA A 501 -0.15 -10.25 -0.17
C ALA A 501 1.03 -11.24 -0.26
N GLY A 502 0.83 -12.37 -0.93
CA GLY A 502 1.79 -13.47 -1.02
C GLY A 502 1.91 -14.25 0.30
N GLN A 503 0.87 -14.27 1.13
CA GLN A 503 0.92 -14.84 2.49
C GLN A 503 0.31 -16.24 2.54
N VAL A 504 0.90 -17.09 3.38
CA VAL A 504 0.35 -18.40 3.76
C VAL A 504 -0.01 -18.33 5.23
N VAL A 505 -1.26 -18.67 5.57
CA VAL A 505 -1.83 -18.55 6.90
C VAL A 505 -2.26 -19.93 7.38
N LEU A 506 -1.96 -20.25 8.64
CA LEU A 506 -2.40 -21.50 9.25
C LEU A 506 -3.90 -21.47 9.55
N GLY A 507 -4.59 -22.57 9.25
CA GLY A 507 -6.02 -22.69 9.49
C GLY A 507 -6.90 -22.03 8.43
N GLN A 508 -8.20 -22.11 8.65
CA GLN A 508 -9.21 -21.45 7.83
C GLN A 508 -9.47 -20.03 8.35
N VAL A 509 -9.43 -19.05 7.45
CA VAL A 509 -9.75 -17.66 7.75
C VAL A 509 -11.11 -17.27 7.16
N PRO A 510 -11.85 -16.34 7.78
CA PRO A 510 -13.05 -15.77 7.17
C PRO A 510 -12.70 -15.07 5.85
N LEU A 511 -13.44 -15.42 4.80
CA LEU A 511 -13.30 -14.84 3.47
C LEU A 511 -14.53 -14.00 3.14
N ILE A 512 -14.31 -12.87 2.47
CA ILE A 512 -15.34 -11.97 1.96
C ILE A 512 -15.43 -12.19 0.45
N ASP A 513 -16.62 -12.53 -0.04
CA ASP A 513 -16.91 -12.66 -1.46
C ASP A 513 -16.88 -11.28 -2.16
N PRO A 514 -16.42 -11.22 -3.42
CA PRO A 514 -16.45 -9.99 -4.19
C PRO A 514 -17.91 -9.64 -4.54
N GLU A 515 -18.40 -8.52 -4.01
CA GLU A 515 -19.66 -7.93 -4.45
C GLU A 515 -19.38 -6.85 -5.49
N ILE A 516 -19.92 -7.02 -6.69
CA ILE A 516 -19.90 -5.99 -7.72
C ILE A 516 -20.92 -4.94 -7.31
N SER A 517 -20.43 -3.83 -6.73
CA SER A 517 -21.31 -2.73 -6.33
C SER A 517 -21.90 -2.02 -7.55
N ARG A 518 -23.04 -1.37 -7.37
CA ARG A 518 -23.67 -0.56 -8.42
C ARG A 518 -22.74 0.54 -8.94
N GLU A 519 -21.95 1.14 -8.05
CA GLU A 519 -20.96 2.16 -8.39
C GLU A 519 -19.82 1.60 -9.24
N PHE A 520 -19.42 0.35 -9.02
CA PHE A 520 -18.41 -0.31 -9.84
C PHE A 520 -18.91 -0.50 -11.29
N GLN A 521 -20.14 -1.00 -11.47
CA GLN A 521 -20.74 -1.14 -12.79
C GLN A 521 -20.84 0.22 -13.49
N GLN A 522 -21.29 1.25 -12.78
CA GLN A 522 -21.41 2.59 -13.33
C GLN A 522 -20.07 3.16 -13.80
N LEU A 523 -18.98 2.89 -13.07
CA LEU A 523 -17.63 3.30 -13.47
C LEU A 523 -17.16 2.56 -14.73
N LEU A 524 -17.44 1.25 -14.84
CA LEU A 524 -17.12 0.48 -16.03
C LEU A 524 -17.91 0.95 -17.25
N GLU A 525 -19.20 1.27 -17.10
CA GLU A 525 -20.01 1.86 -18.17
C GLU A 525 -19.39 3.17 -18.68
N TRP A 526 -18.92 4.04 -17.78
CA TRP A 526 -18.21 5.27 -18.18
C TRP A 526 -16.89 4.96 -18.87
N ALA A 527 -16.13 3.97 -18.40
CA ALA A 527 -14.90 3.55 -19.05
C ALA A 527 -15.16 3.01 -20.46
N ASP A 528 -16.25 2.27 -20.66
CA ASP A 528 -16.70 1.75 -21.96
C ASP A 528 -17.14 2.88 -22.91
N GLU A 529 -17.81 3.92 -22.41
CA GLU A 529 -18.17 5.11 -23.20
C GLU A 529 -16.94 5.89 -23.68
N ILE A 530 -15.86 5.92 -22.88
CA ILE A 530 -14.67 6.75 -23.12
C ILE A 530 -13.61 6.00 -23.95
N ARG A 531 -13.47 4.69 -23.76
CA ARG A 531 -12.38 3.92 -24.40
C ARG A 531 -12.56 3.86 -25.91
N THR A 532 -11.43 3.85 -26.60
CA THR A 532 -11.38 3.62 -28.05
C THR A 532 -10.96 2.19 -28.41
N LEU A 533 -10.26 1.51 -27.50
CA LEU A 533 -9.82 0.13 -27.70
C LEU A 533 -10.94 -0.83 -27.34
N GLY A 534 -11.13 -1.86 -28.17
CA GLY A 534 -11.98 -2.98 -27.83
C GLY A 534 -11.35 -3.86 -26.75
N VAL A 535 -12.15 -4.39 -25.82
CA VAL A 535 -11.69 -5.33 -24.79
C VAL A 535 -12.24 -6.71 -25.11
N ARG A 536 -11.36 -7.62 -25.51
CA ARG A 536 -11.69 -9.03 -25.76
C ARG A 536 -10.99 -9.91 -24.73
N ALA A 537 -11.57 -11.05 -24.42
CA ALA A 537 -11.00 -11.98 -23.45
C ALA A 537 -10.14 -13.07 -24.11
N ASN A 538 -9.26 -13.67 -23.32
CA ASN A 538 -8.64 -14.94 -23.65
C ASN A 538 -9.46 -16.02 -22.94
N ALA A 539 -10.16 -16.87 -23.69
CA ALA A 539 -11.01 -17.90 -23.12
C ALA A 539 -10.96 -19.16 -23.98
N ASP A 540 -10.75 -20.28 -23.31
CA ASP A 540 -10.50 -21.57 -23.94
C ASP A 540 -11.67 -22.54 -23.73
N THR A 541 -12.62 -22.22 -22.83
CA THR A 541 -13.79 -23.03 -22.54
C THR A 541 -15.11 -22.24 -22.71
N PRO A 542 -16.25 -22.92 -22.90
CA PRO A 542 -17.55 -22.26 -22.95
C PRO A 542 -17.89 -21.50 -21.66
N ALA A 543 -17.49 -22.02 -20.51
CA ALA A 543 -17.73 -21.39 -19.20
C ALA A 543 -16.93 -20.08 -19.06
N ASP A 544 -15.65 -20.10 -19.43
CA ASP A 544 -14.80 -18.90 -19.40
C ASP A 544 -15.30 -17.84 -20.40
N ALA A 545 -15.75 -18.26 -21.57
CA ALA A 545 -16.33 -17.36 -22.57
C ALA A 545 -17.62 -16.70 -22.05
N ALA A 546 -18.51 -17.47 -21.43
CA ALA A 546 -19.71 -16.93 -20.80
C ALA A 546 -19.36 -15.93 -19.68
N LYS A 547 -18.39 -16.28 -18.82
CA LYS A 547 -17.97 -15.41 -17.73
C LYS A 547 -17.33 -14.12 -18.22
N ALA A 548 -16.47 -14.20 -19.23
CA ALA A 548 -15.88 -13.03 -19.86
C ALA A 548 -16.95 -12.09 -20.43
N ARG A 549 -18.01 -12.65 -21.05
CA ARG A 549 -19.13 -11.86 -21.58
C ARG A 549 -19.91 -11.16 -20.47
N GLU A 550 -20.14 -11.81 -19.32
CA GLU A 550 -20.78 -11.17 -18.16
C GLU A 550 -20.00 -9.94 -17.66
N PHE A 551 -18.67 -9.95 -17.78
CA PHE A 551 -17.81 -8.83 -17.42
C PHE A 551 -17.62 -7.78 -18.53
N GLY A 552 -18.36 -7.88 -19.64
CA GLY A 552 -18.36 -6.89 -20.71
C GLY A 552 -17.35 -7.15 -21.84
N ALA A 553 -16.75 -8.34 -21.94
CA ALA A 553 -15.88 -8.65 -23.07
C ALA A 553 -16.63 -8.61 -24.40
N GLU A 554 -16.08 -7.89 -25.38
CA GLU A 554 -16.64 -7.68 -26.72
C GLU A 554 -16.28 -8.83 -27.69
N GLY A 555 -16.01 -10.01 -27.15
CA GLY A 555 -15.61 -11.21 -27.86
C GLY A 555 -14.35 -11.85 -27.30
N ILE A 556 -13.83 -12.85 -28.00
CA ILE A 556 -12.64 -13.62 -27.58
C ILE A 556 -11.47 -13.33 -28.51
N GLY A 557 -10.43 -12.68 -28.00
CA GLY A 557 -9.23 -12.32 -28.74
C GLY A 557 -8.29 -13.49 -28.98
N LEU A 558 -8.36 -14.51 -28.12
CA LEU A 558 -7.55 -15.71 -28.20
C LEU A 558 -8.28 -16.89 -27.54
N THR A 559 -8.62 -17.89 -28.33
CA THR A 559 -8.95 -19.24 -27.88
C THR A 559 -7.77 -20.15 -28.22
N ARG A 560 -7.15 -20.71 -27.20
CA ARG A 560 -6.03 -21.66 -27.29
C ARG A 560 -6.57 -23.07 -27.45
N THR A 561 -6.31 -23.70 -28.59
CA THR A 561 -6.83 -25.03 -28.89
C THR A 561 -6.05 -26.14 -28.17
N GLU A 562 -4.81 -25.88 -27.79
CA GLU A 562 -3.95 -26.82 -27.05
C GLU A 562 -4.53 -27.25 -25.70
N HIS A 563 -5.16 -26.33 -24.95
CA HIS A 563 -5.78 -26.65 -23.67
C HIS A 563 -6.96 -27.61 -23.84
N MET A 564 -7.64 -27.56 -25.00
CA MET A 564 -8.72 -28.49 -25.34
C MET A 564 -8.22 -29.90 -25.65
N PHE A 565 -6.93 -30.07 -25.99
CA PHE A 565 -6.32 -31.37 -26.27
C PHE A 565 -5.71 -32.04 -25.04
N MET A 566 -5.40 -31.26 -23.99
CA MET A 566 -4.85 -31.74 -22.73
C MET A 566 -5.88 -32.38 -21.79
N ALA A 567 -7.18 -32.36 -22.15
CA ALA A 567 -8.21 -32.99 -21.33
C ALA A 567 -7.98 -34.53 -21.20
N PRO A 568 -8.24 -35.16 -20.04
CA PRO A 568 -7.89 -36.56 -19.78
C PRO A 568 -8.49 -37.56 -20.77
N ASP A 569 -9.68 -37.28 -21.30
CA ASP A 569 -10.38 -38.10 -22.29
C ASP A 569 -9.81 -37.96 -23.71
N ARG A 570 -9.01 -36.91 -23.97
CA ARG A 570 -8.52 -36.53 -25.30
C ARG A 570 -7.03 -36.76 -25.47
N LEU A 571 -6.26 -36.60 -24.40
CA LEU A 571 -4.81 -36.81 -24.41
C LEU A 571 -4.42 -38.18 -25.00
N PRO A 572 -5.07 -39.31 -24.66
CA PRO A 572 -4.75 -40.60 -25.28
C PRO A 572 -4.95 -40.64 -26.80
N ILE A 573 -5.95 -39.91 -27.31
CA ILE A 573 -6.27 -39.84 -28.74
C ILE A 573 -5.24 -38.96 -29.47
N VAL A 574 -4.77 -37.89 -28.82
CA VAL A 574 -3.68 -37.05 -29.34
C VAL A 574 -2.37 -37.83 -29.37
N GLN A 575 -2.09 -38.64 -28.35
CA GLN A 575 -0.95 -39.55 -28.34
C GLN A 575 -1.05 -40.58 -29.46
N GLU A 576 -2.23 -41.17 -29.70
CA GLU A 576 -2.48 -42.06 -30.86
C GLU A 576 -2.14 -41.37 -32.19
N MET A 577 -2.55 -40.11 -32.35
CA MET A 577 -2.24 -39.29 -33.53
C MET A 577 -0.73 -39.07 -33.72
N ILE A 578 0.01 -38.80 -32.64
CA ILE A 578 1.46 -38.56 -32.66
C ILE A 578 2.23 -39.84 -32.95
N MET A 579 1.77 -40.97 -32.40
CA MET A 579 2.38 -42.29 -32.57
C MET A 579 2.10 -42.90 -33.95
N ALA A 580 1.04 -42.47 -34.65
CA ALA A 580 0.70 -42.94 -35.98
C ALA A 580 1.88 -42.85 -36.97
N THR A 581 2.14 -43.95 -37.68
CA THR A 581 3.25 -44.07 -38.64
C THR A 581 2.82 -43.78 -40.07
N THR A 582 1.51 -43.91 -40.35
CA THR A 582 0.92 -43.59 -41.65
C THR A 582 -0.08 -42.44 -41.57
N LEU A 583 -0.30 -41.75 -42.70
CA LEU A 583 -1.35 -40.72 -42.80
C LEU A 583 -2.75 -41.29 -42.54
N LYS A 584 -2.99 -42.55 -42.90
CA LYS A 584 -4.27 -43.23 -42.68
C LYS A 584 -4.54 -43.46 -41.18
N GLU A 585 -3.55 -43.96 -40.45
CA GLU A 585 -3.62 -44.12 -38.99
C GLU A 585 -3.83 -42.78 -38.29
N ARG A 586 -3.10 -41.74 -38.72
CA ARG A 586 -3.27 -40.39 -38.17
C ARG A 586 -4.68 -39.85 -38.42
N GLY A 587 -5.24 -40.11 -39.60
CA GLY A 587 -6.62 -39.74 -39.94
C GLY A 587 -7.66 -40.32 -38.98
N VAL A 588 -7.52 -41.59 -38.58
CA VAL A 588 -8.44 -42.24 -37.63
C VAL A 588 -8.41 -41.54 -36.26
N ALA A 589 -7.23 -41.17 -35.77
CA ALA A 589 -7.11 -40.43 -34.50
C ALA A 589 -7.72 -39.02 -34.60
N LEU A 590 -7.50 -38.33 -35.73
CA LEU A 590 -8.09 -37.01 -35.98
C LEU A 590 -9.63 -37.05 -36.09
N GLU A 591 -10.19 -38.09 -36.70
CA GLU A 591 -11.65 -38.28 -36.79
C GLU A 591 -12.29 -38.45 -35.41
N LYS A 592 -11.59 -39.06 -34.46
CA LYS A 592 -12.04 -39.16 -33.05
C LYS A 592 -12.03 -37.80 -32.33
N LEU A 593 -11.03 -36.95 -32.61
CA LEU A 593 -10.91 -35.61 -32.01
C LEU A 593 -11.91 -34.60 -32.58
N LEU A 594 -12.31 -34.76 -33.84
CA LEU A 594 -13.20 -33.84 -34.55
C LEU A 594 -14.51 -33.52 -33.81
N PRO A 595 -15.34 -34.51 -33.39
CA PRO A 595 -16.60 -34.21 -32.70
C PRO A 595 -16.41 -33.55 -31.33
N MET A 596 -15.29 -33.85 -30.65
CA MET A 596 -14.95 -33.26 -29.35
C MET A 596 -14.60 -31.77 -29.50
N GLN A 597 -13.72 -31.45 -30.45
CA GLN A 597 -13.37 -30.07 -30.80
C GLN A 597 -14.57 -29.27 -31.32
N GLN A 598 -15.42 -29.88 -32.15
CA GLN A 598 -16.66 -29.26 -32.61
C GLN A 598 -17.61 -28.92 -31.45
N GLY A 599 -17.70 -29.78 -30.44
CA GLY A 599 -18.48 -29.53 -29.23
C GLY A 599 -18.01 -28.30 -28.47
N ASP A 600 -16.70 -28.18 -28.26
CA ASP A 600 -16.11 -27.04 -27.55
C ASP A 600 -16.30 -25.74 -28.32
N PHE A 601 -15.99 -25.73 -29.61
CA PHE A 601 -16.20 -24.56 -30.45
C PHE A 601 -17.67 -24.16 -30.50
N TYR A 602 -18.59 -25.12 -30.61
CA TYR A 602 -20.02 -24.83 -30.55
C TYR A 602 -20.39 -24.17 -29.22
N GLY A 603 -19.89 -24.67 -28.09
CA GLY A 603 -20.12 -24.08 -26.78
C GLY A 603 -19.58 -22.65 -26.68
N ILE A 604 -18.36 -22.39 -27.15
CA ILE A 604 -17.74 -21.05 -27.14
C ILE A 604 -18.49 -20.09 -28.06
N LEU A 605 -18.78 -20.50 -29.29
CA LEU A 605 -19.51 -19.68 -30.26
C LEU A 605 -20.94 -19.37 -29.80
N LYS A 606 -21.60 -20.33 -29.13
CA LYS A 606 -22.91 -20.12 -28.50
C LYS A 606 -22.81 -19.12 -27.35
N ALA A 607 -21.82 -19.24 -26.48
CA ALA A 607 -21.62 -18.29 -25.38
C ALA A 607 -21.35 -16.86 -25.88
N MET A 608 -20.67 -16.73 -27.02
CA MET A 608 -20.30 -15.47 -27.66
C MET A 608 -21.20 -15.09 -28.84
N GLU A 609 -22.46 -15.51 -28.83
CA GLU A 609 -23.42 -15.17 -29.88
C GLU A 609 -23.44 -13.66 -30.18
N GLY A 610 -23.17 -13.31 -31.45
CA GLY A 610 -23.11 -11.94 -31.95
C GLY A 610 -21.75 -11.25 -31.82
N LEU A 611 -20.75 -11.89 -31.20
CA LEU A 611 -19.41 -11.33 -30.95
C LEU A 611 -18.30 -12.12 -31.68
N PRO A 612 -17.17 -11.48 -32.02
CA PRO A 612 -16.07 -12.14 -32.71
C PRO A 612 -15.30 -13.08 -31.79
N VAL A 613 -15.04 -14.30 -32.26
CA VAL A 613 -14.20 -15.31 -31.58
C VAL A 613 -12.99 -15.62 -32.44
N THR A 614 -11.79 -15.40 -31.90
CA THR A 614 -10.51 -15.66 -32.58
C THR A 614 -9.91 -16.96 -32.06
N ILE A 615 -9.91 -17.99 -32.90
CA ILE A 615 -9.39 -19.31 -32.58
C ILE A 615 -7.96 -19.42 -33.11
N ARG A 616 -7.02 -19.71 -32.21
CA ARG A 616 -5.64 -20.02 -32.58
C ARG A 616 -5.50 -21.51 -32.81
N LEU A 617 -4.91 -21.87 -33.95
CA LEU A 617 -4.57 -23.26 -34.25
C LEU A 617 -3.53 -23.80 -33.26
N LEU A 618 -3.27 -25.11 -33.32
CA LEU A 618 -2.34 -25.79 -32.44
C LEU A 618 -0.96 -25.09 -32.47
N ASP A 619 -0.44 -24.80 -31.28
CA ASP A 619 0.77 -24.00 -31.06
C ASP A 619 1.89 -24.72 -30.28
N PRO A 620 1.66 -25.70 -29.38
CA PRO A 620 2.77 -26.37 -28.71
C PRO A 620 3.40 -27.46 -29.58
N PRO A 621 4.72 -27.72 -29.43
CA PRO A 621 5.39 -28.82 -30.09
C PRO A 621 4.83 -30.17 -29.58
N LEU A 622 4.86 -31.18 -30.45
CA LEU A 622 4.19 -32.47 -30.20
C LEU A 622 4.73 -33.23 -28.98
N HIS A 623 5.98 -32.96 -28.54
CA HIS A 623 6.54 -33.62 -27.36
C HIS A 623 5.86 -33.20 -26.05
N GLU A 624 5.16 -32.06 -26.00
CA GLU A 624 4.42 -31.63 -24.80
C GLU A 624 3.19 -32.51 -24.51
N PHE A 625 2.70 -33.27 -25.48
CA PHE A 625 1.58 -34.21 -25.28
C PHE A 625 2.03 -35.64 -24.94
N LEU A 626 3.33 -35.90 -24.91
CA LEU A 626 3.90 -37.22 -24.63
C LEU A 626 4.50 -37.26 -23.22
N PRO A 627 4.52 -38.43 -22.56
CA PRO A 627 5.16 -38.56 -21.25
C PRO A 627 6.66 -38.26 -21.30
N HIS A 628 7.22 -37.84 -20.16
CA HIS A 628 8.65 -37.52 -20.06
C HIS A 628 9.54 -38.74 -20.33
N ALA A 629 10.63 -38.52 -21.07
CA ALA A 629 11.55 -39.59 -21.47
C ALA A 629 12.19 -40.31 -20.26
N GLU A 630 12.45 -39.59 -19.18
CA GLU A 630 13.05 -40.13 -17.95
C GLU A 630 12.05 -41.04 -17.21
N GLU A 631 10.80 -40.61 -17.09
CA GLU A 631 9.72 -41.39 -16.46
C GLU A 631 9.45 -42.68 -17.24
N LEU A 632 9.31 -42.58 -18.56
CA LEU A 632 9.18 -43.75 -19.44
C LEU A 632 10.35 -44.72 -19.29
N ALA A 633 11.59 -44.21 -19.22
CA ALA A 633 12.78 -45.06 -19.06
C ALA A 633 12.81 -45.79 -17.71
N VAL A 634 12.43 -45.10 -16.62
CA VAL A 634 12.29 -45.70 -15.28
C VAL A 634 11.18 -46.74 -15.28
N GLU A 635 10.03 -46.44 -15.88
CA GLU A 635 8.87 -47.34 -15.93
C GLU A 635 9.17 -48.61 -16.74
N ILE A 636 9.81 -48.49 -17.90
CA ILE A 636 10.28 -49.64 -18.71
C ILE A 636 11.25 -50.49 -17.90
N THR A 637 12.19 -49.86 -17.18
CA THR A 637 13.17 -50.57 -16.34
C THR A 637 12.49 -51.31 -15.20
N ARG A 638 11.51 -50.67 -14.54
CA ARG A 638 10.70 -51.29 -13.49
C ARG A 638 9.93 -52.50 -14.03
N LEU A 639 9.21 -52.35 -15.14
CA LEU A 639 8.45 -53.42 -15.76
C LEU A 639 9.33 -54.62 -16.15
N ARG A 640 10.54 -54.37 -16.68
CA ARG A 640 11.52 -55.43 -16.97
C ARG A 640 11.97 -56.18 -15.72
N LEU A 641 12.16 -55.47 -14.60
CA LEU A 641 12.60 -56.06 -13.33
C LEU A 641 11.48 -56.79 -12.58
N THR A 642 10.22 -56.34 -12.71
CA THR A 642 9.06 -56.92 -12.01
C THR A 642 8.33 -57.99 -12.83
N GLY A 643 8.86 -58.38 -14.00
CA GLY A 643 8.24 -59.40 -14.86
C GLY A 643 6.96 -58.93 -15.58
N GLY A 644 6.89 -57.65 -15.92
CA GLY A 644 5.80 -57.06 -16.71
C GLY A 644 5.62 -57.72 -18.07
N GLN A 645 4.44 -57.56 -18.67
CA GLN A 645 4.12 -58.21 -19.94
C GLN A 645 4.99 -57.68 -21.08
N ALA A 646 5.53 -58.58 -21.91
CA ALA A 646 6.42 -58.21 -23.02
C ALA A 646 5.81 -57.19 -23.99
N LYS A 647 4.49 -57.30 -24.24
CA LYS A 647 3.75 -56.35 -25.10
C LYS A 647 3.66 -54.94 -24.52
N GLU A 648 3.57 -54.82 -23.20
CA GLU A 648 3.50 -53.52 -22.52
C GLU A 648 4.86 -52.82 -22.53
N ILE A 649 5.92 -53.60 -22.32
CA ILE A 649 7.32 -53.13 -22.40
C ILE A 649 7.62 -52.63 -23.83
N GLU A 650 7.26 -53.42 -24.85
CA GLU A 650 7.46 -53.06 -26.27
C GLU A 650 6.70 -51.78 -26.66
N ALA A 651 5.44 -51.64 -26.21
CA ALA A 651 4.65 -50.44 -26.45
C ALA A 651 5.30 -49.18 -25.82
N LYS A 652 5.77 -49.26 -24.57
CA LYS A 652 6.42 -48.13 -23.90
C LYS A 652 7.79 -47.80 -24.51
N GLU A 653 8.52 -48.79 -25.01
CA GLU A 653 9.78 -48.58 -25.73
C GLU A 653 9.59 -47.80 -27.05
N GLU A 654 8.53 -48.10 -27.80
CA GLU A 654 8.19 -47.35 -29.00
C GLU A 654 7.78 -45.90 -28.68
N ILE A 655 7.04 -45.67 -27.60
CA ILE A 655 6.73 -44.32 -27.10
C ILE A 655 8.02 -43.57 -26.75
N LEU A 656 8.92 -44.18 -25.97
CA LEU A 656 10.20 -43.56 -25.58
C LEU A 656 11.06 -43.19 -26.79
N LYS A 657 11.08 -44.05 -27.82
CA LYS A 657 11.78 -43.79 -29.08
C LYS A 657 11.19 -42.58 -29.81
N LYS A 658 9.86 -42.46 -29.83
CA LYS A 658 9.17 -41.31 -30.43
C LYS A 658 9.42 -40.02 -29.64
N VAL A 659 9.36 -40.07 -28.31
CA VAL A 659 9.66 -38.92 -27.43
C VAL A 659 11.08 -38.40 -27.69
N ARG A 660 12.07 -39.30 -27.75
CA ARG A 660 13.46 -38.91 -28.05
C ARG A 660 13.62 -38.31 -29.45
N ALA A 661 12.87 -38.81 -30.44
CA ALA A 661 12.91 -38.28 -31.80
C ALA A 661 12.25 -36.89 -31.94
N LEU A 662 11.25 -36.59 -31.10
CA LEU A 662 10.55 -35.30 -31.05
C LEU A 662 11.16 -34.33 -30.02
N SER A 663 12.19 -34.75 -29.30
CA SER A 663 12.90 -33.95 -28.31
C SER A 663 13.72 -32.87 -28.99
N GLU A 664 13.63 -31.65 -28.47
CA GLU A 664 14.31 -30.48 -29.02
C GLU A 664 15.11 -29.77 -27.93
N PHE A 665 16.27 -29.21 -28.30
CA PHE A 665 17.10 -28.44 -27.37
C PHE A 665 16.44 -27.14 -26.90
N ASN A 666 15.64 -26.49 -27.77
CA ASN A 666 14.92 -25.24 -27.46
C ASN A 666 13.48 -25.30 -28.01
N PRO A 667 12.54 -25.95 -27.28
CA PRO A 667 11.14 -26.11 -27.72
C PRO A 667 10.41 -24.81 -28.10
N MET A 668 10.79 -23.69 -27.50
CA MET A 668 10.20 -22.38 -27.79
C MET A 668 10.37 -21.96 -29.26
N LEU A 669 11.43 -22.41 -29.94
CA LEU A 669 11.78 -22.08 -31.33
C LEU A 669 11.82 -23.32 -32.22
N GLY A 670 11.16 -24.39 -31.79
CA GLY A 670 11.19 -25.70 -32.43
C GLY A 670 10.06 -25.92 -33.45
N HIS A 671 9.75 -27.19 -33.69
CA HIS A 671 8.71 -27.60 -34.63
C HIS A 671 7.32 -27.56 -33.97
N ARG A 672 6.64 -26.43 -34.16
CA ARG A 672 5.37 -26.09 -33.53
C ARG A 672 4.45 -25.31 -34.46
#